data_AF-A0A399IAZ4-F1
#
_entry.id   AF-A0A399IAZ4-F1
#
_cell.length_a   1.000
_cell.length_b   1.000
_cell.length_c   1.000
_cell.angle_alpha   90.00
_cell.angle_beta   90.00
_cell.angle_gamma   90.00
#
_symmetry.space_group_name_H-M   'P 1'
#
loop_
_entity.id
_entity.type
_entity.pdbx_description
1 polymer ?
#
loop_
_entity_poly.entity_id
_entity_poly.type
_entity_poly.pdbx_seq_one_letter_code
_entity_poly.pdbx_strand_id
1 'polypeptide(L)'
;MKRSIAVTLAYVLYALIASFSAHAADAPHDAASGFTCATCHIAHIALGSTGYNNICLNCHRPGDPAAGINPFTVADAADPFKTHSTAGISKLQQTSHRWDGPDTVPAAGAQAPIQAPMTTAGLRGRSGNALACVRCHSPHYNTYGKFQRIQNDQDQLCLDCHRSRNVQSHLQGSHPVNINYDASATTKPGSFNSPPVNANPANPTSDLNAQLTATNRTVLCSTCHGVHYTDSRSSTVDGQANFANLSSGDGNLLHTDPRGAKVAAGQPDKLNICTNCHAGKKSHNIKGQDIQCLDCHAAHVDYDPNDPNNTKGTNIDLIRRYVTKAGQPSQVFFRYTGSQREYVNPQGTGVCQGCHDVPPPGGNYPAQHGSTDPNVCNTCHYHNSSAGSFSGACTACHGYPPTTTAIGGSNGLAAPATNALGSAPASAGAHAAHVSTRGIGCNACHNGYEGKPMPSQTIDIGFAVNASNVIGFVNSVANGTFSGTNSLTGYSWSGANGTTITTAANFNSTCSIYCHGNTLTGGTLTNPSWTGGASQAACGTCHGATAAAPPTTGSHAIHAGAAGPLAMSCDQCHGPHPDNSHVNGSVNWDLTAVGGQYKTPSAASYAATGTTTNLAPSSAYGTCSVKCHGSATPTWGGTLWSTTDQCGMCHSSTASGGVTATTPFYDTSYPVKVTTVTDAKVGAHTSHIAMTDSLATAMNCADCHGAVTLTSGTHMNGTTNFVWSVLAQKGGLAPAYNPATGVCSNVYCHGAAMPGGDTSGTNRAPTWNVPFLTPTISAAACGTCHGFPPAAATGHPAVAIPAGFPTSASIGTTCSCHANINPAGNSYATIFVDKSLHINGTLEVSGGGTCDSCHGYPPAPAGFIGTHNNWSSARTEDYPGGGGAHIILNHVSKLANPGEGFANCNKCHNPADHQMSPISFSPSRNIRVNVNQDFRFAAAKLAGYTSNRLDGAAHQTGTCSNISCHMGATPKWDPNH
;
A
#
# COMPACT_ATOMS: atom_id res chain seq x y z
N MET A 1 71.45 -29.27 97.89
CA MET A 1 71.74 -29.59 96.47
C MET A 1 70.73 -30.55 95.82
N LYS A 2 70.11 -31.52 96.53
CA LYS A 2 69.17 -32.48 95.89
C LYS A 2 67.79 -31.92 95.50
N ARG A 3 67.31 -30.83 96.12
CA ARG A 3 65.99 -30.23 95.80
C ARG A 3 66.00 -29.42 94.50
N SER A 4 67.09 -28.74 94.16
CA SER A 4 67.17 -27.91 92.96
C SER A 4 67.18 -28.73 91.68
N ILE A 5 67.87 -29.88 91.70
CA ILE A 5 67.92 -30.80 90.54
C ILE A 5 66.55 -31.45 90.29
N ALA A 6 65.80 -31.78 91.35
CA ALA A 6 64.46 -32.33 91.21
C ALA A 6 63.46 -31.32 90.64
N VAL A 7 63.56 -30.04 91.02
CA VAL A 7 62.70 -28.98 90.46
C VAL A 7 63.04 -28.71 88.99
N THR A 8 64.33 -28.66 88.63
CA THR A 8 64.73 -28.47 87.23
C THR A 8 64.33 -29.65 86.36
N LEU A 9 64.49 -30.89 86.84
CA LEU A 9 64.02 -32.07 86.11
C LEU A 9 62.49 -32.11 85.99
N ALA A 10 61.74 -31.68 87.01
CA ALA A 10 60.29 -31.58 86.94
C ALA A 10 59.83 -30.52 85.91
N TYR A 11 60.52 -29.38 85.81
CA TYR A 11 60.22 -28.36 84.80
C TYR A 11 60.59 -28.80 83.37
N VAL A 12 61.72 -29.49 83.20
CA VAL A 12 62.12 -30.04 81.89
C VAL A 12 61.16 -31.15 81.47
N LEU A 13 60.75 -32.02 82.41
CA LEU A 13 59.78 -33.06 82.13
C LEU A 13 58.40 -32.45 81.83
N TYR A 14 57.96 -31.41 82.55
CA TYR A 14 56.72 -30.69 82.23
C TYR A 14 56.77 -30.03 80.84
N ALA A 15 57.89 -29.43 80.45
CA ALA A 15 58.07 -28.85 79.12
C ALA A 15 58.12 -29.91 77.99
N LEU A 16 58.49 -31.15 78.30
CA LEU A 16 58.51 -32.27 77.34
C LEU A 16 57.17 -33.01 77.25
N ILE A 17 56.33 -32.98 78.29
CA ILE A 17 55.00 -33.64 78.30
C ILE A 17 53.86 -32.65 77.95
N ALA A 18 54.06 -31.34 78.13
CA ALA A 18 53.11 -30.35 77.68
C ALA A 18 52.99 -30.42 76.16
N SER A 19 51.91 -31.03 75.68
CA SER A 19 51.52 -30.98 74.28
C SER A 19 51.29 -29.51 73.94
N PHE A 20 52.28 -28.87 73.30
CA PHE A 20 52.01 -27.63 72.59
C PHE A 20 50.99 -28.01 71.52
N SER A 21 49.74 -27.60 71.72
CA SER A 21 48.78 -27.57 70.63
C SER A 21 49.44 -26.76 69.53
N ALA A 22 49.96 -27.45 68.52
CA ALA A 22 50.27 -26.85 67.24
C ALA A 22 48.91 -26.45 66.66
N HIS A 23 48.42 -25.29 67.09
CA HIS A 23 47.32 -24.63 66.41
C HIS A 23 47.82 -24.41 65.00
N ALA A 24 47.15 -25.03 64.03
CA ALA A 24 47.27 -24.62 62.64
C ALA A 24 47.11 -23.11 62.62
N ALA A 25 48.00 -22.42 61.90
CA ALA A 25 47.95 -20.98 61.80
C ALA A 25 46.62 -20.63 61.13
N ASP A 26 45.67 -20.09 61.91
CA ASP A 26 44.36 -19.71 61.38
C ASP A 26 44.54 -18.65 60.29
N ALA A 27 43.76 -18.75 59.21
CA ALA A 27 43.70 -17.72 58.19
C ALA A 27 43.54 -16.34 58.88
N PRO A 28 44.31 -15.30 58.48
CA PRO A 28 45.04 -15.20 57.22
C PRO A 28 46.46 -15.80 57.23
N HIS A 29 46.91 -16.44 58.32
CA HIS A 29 48.29 -16.90 58.45
C HIS A 29 48.59 -18.20 57.67
N ASP A 30 48.81 -18.10 56.36
CA ASP A 30 49.22 -19.22 55.52
C ASP A 30 50.58 -18.95 54.83
N ALA A 31 51.56 -19.80 55.16
CA ALA A 31 52.90 -19.75 54.62
C ALA A 31 52.94 -20.00 53.10
N ALA A 32 51.97 -20.73 52.52
CA ALA A 32 51.87 -20.94 51.07
C ALA A 32 51.47 -19.64 50.33
N SER A 33 50.77 -18.73 51.02
CA SER A 33 50.39 -17.40 50.53
C SER A 33 51.30 -16.25 50.99
N GLY A 34 52.35 -16.54 51.78
CA GLY A 34 53.30 -15.53 52.28
C GLY A 34 52.84 -14.73 53.52
N PHE A 35 51.68 -15.06 54.09
CA PHE A 35 51.13 -14.40 55.27
C PHE A 35 51.64 -15.09 56.55
N THR A 36 52.76 -14.60 57.08
CA THR A 36 53.27 -15.02 58.39
C THR A 36 52.91 -13.98 59.44
N CYS A 37 52.98 -14.35 60.72
CA CYS A 37 52.82 -13.39 61.82
C CYS A 37 53.78 -12.20 61.67
N ALA A 38 54.99 -12.43 61.13
CA ALA A 38 55.98 -11.39 60.90
C ALA A 38 55.62 -10.44 59.75
N THR A 39 54.83 -10.89 58.76
CA THR A 39 54.33 -10.05 57.66
C THR A 39 53.37 -8.97 58.19
N CYS A 40 52.57 -9.30 59.22
CA CYS A 40 51.59 -8.39 59.81
C CYS A 40 52.11 -7.65 61.07
N HIS A 41 53.02 -8.25 61.83
CA HIS A 41 53.56 -7.69 63.08
C HIS A 41 54.98 -7.13 62.91
N ILE A 42 55.22 -6.31 61.89
CA ILE A 42 56.49 -5.58 61.74
C ILE A 42 56.56 -4.40 62.74
N ALA A 43 57.72 -4.22 63.37
CA ALA A 43 57.96 -3.07 64.25
C ALA A 43 58.05 -1.79 63.42
N HIS A 44 57.08 -0.89 63.58
CA HIS A 44 57.06 0.42 62.92
C HIS A 44 57.74 1.45 63.84
N ILE A 45 58.78 2.13 63.34
CA ILE A 45 59.64 3.03 64.14
C ILE A 45 58.94 4.38 64.46
N ALA A 46 57.74 4.61 63.94
CA ALA A 46 56.91 5.77 64.29
C ALA A 46 55.43 5.37 64.39
N LEU A 47 54.97 5.09 65.60
CA LEU A 47 53.54 5.11 65.92
C LEU A 47 53.07 6.57 65.85
N GLY A 48 52.42 6.96 64.76
CA GLY A 48 51.77 8.27 64.66
C GLY A 48 51.72 8.93 63.28
N SER A 49 52.47 8.46 62.27
CA SER A 49 52.48 9.11 60.95
C SER A 49 51.94 8.26 59.78
N THR A 50 51.65 6.97 59.98
CA THR A 50 51.29 6.07 58.86
C THR A 50 49.92 5.36 58.97
N GLY A 51 49.08 5.60 59.98
CA GLY A 51 47.66 5.16 60.01
C GLY A 51 47.39 3.64 60.05
N TYR A 52 46.34 3.21 60.76
CA TYR A 52 45.98 1.78 60.94
C TYR A 52 45.57 1.06 59.64
N ASN A 53 45.19 1.80 58.60
CA ASN A 53 44.69 1.23 57.35
C ASN A 53 45.81 0.91 56.35
N ASN A 54 46.99 1.51 56.49
CA ASN A 54 48.08 1.33 55.52
C ASN A 54 48.55 -0.13 55.45
N ILE A 55 48.54 -0.86 56.56
CA ILE A 55 48.90 -2.29 56.55
C ILE A 55 47.91 -3.12 55.71
N CYS A 56 46.61 -2.83 55.83
CA CYS A 56 45.58 -3.50 55.06
C CYS A 56 45.68 -3.12 53.58
N LEU A 57 45.82 -1.84 53.26
CA LEU A 57 45.92 -1.36 51.88
C LEU A 57 47.19 -1.81 51.17
N ASN A 58 48.29 -2.02 51.89
CA ASN A 58 49.50 -2.58 51.29
C ASN A 58 49.26 -3.99 50.76
N CYS A 59 48.55 -4.83 51.52
CA CYS A 59 48.17 -6.16 51.08
C CYS A 59 47.04 -6.13 50.06
N HIS A 60 46.08 -5.20 50.19
CA HIS A 60 44.91 -5.12 49.32
C HIS A 60 45.11 -4.20 48.10
N ARG A 61 46.29 -3.67 47.80
CA ARG A 61 46.46 -2.75 46.65
C ARG A 61 46.24 -3.46 45.30
N PRO A 62 45.61 -2.82 44.30
CA PRO A 62 45.44 -3.38 42.96
C PRO A 62 46.78 -3.77 42.32
N GLY A 63 46.83 -4.96 41.72
CA GLY A 63 48.04 -5.48 41.07
C GLY A 63 49.04 -6.13 42.01
N ASP A 64 48.82 -6.10 43.33
CA ASP A 64 49.60 -6.94 44.25
C ASP A 64 49.08 -8.39 44.17
N PRO A 65 49.94 -9.37 43.88
CA PRO A 65 49.56 -10.78 43.93
C PRO A 65 48.93 -11.19 45.26
N ALA A 66 49.31 -10.52 46.36
CA ALA A 66 48.79 -10.74 47.72
C ALA A 66 47.42 -10.08 47.97
N ALA A 67 47.00 -9.10 47.18
CA ALA A 67 45.61 -8.60 47.21
C ALA A 67 44.64 -9.67 46.72
N GLY A 68 45.18 -10.63 45.96
CA GLY A 68 44.47 -11.77 45.41
C GLY A 68 43.23 -11.30 44.66
N ILE A 69 42.08 -11.68 45.22
CA ILE A 69 40.76 -11.40 44.65
C ILE A 69 40.09 -10.15 45.26
N ASN A 70 40.63 -9.49 46.30
CA ASN A 70 39.98 -8.40 47.05
C ASN A 70 40.76 -7.07 47.03
N PRO A 71 40.92 -6.40 45.88
CA PRO A 71 41.66 -5.15 45.82
C PRO A 71 40.91 -3.97 46.48
N PHE A 72 41.65 -3.04 47.08
CA PHE A 72 41.23 -1.77 47.67
C PHE A 72 42.31 -0.71 47.49
N THR A 73 41.87 0.53 47.30
CA THR A 73 42.69 1.74 47.25
C THR A 73 42.11 2.81 48.15
N VAL A 74 42.92 3.83 48.47
CA VAL A 74 42.44 5.05 49.14
C VAL A 74 41.32 5.75 48.37
N ALA A 75 41.28 5.59 47.04
CA ALA A 75 40.25 6.20 46.20
C ALA A 75 38.87 5.54 46.35
N ASP A 76 38.78 4.33 46.90
CA ASP A 76 37.52 3.61 47.05
C ASP A 76 36.69 4.12 48.23
N ALA A 77 37.28 4.86 49.16
CA ALA A 77 36.57 5.41 50.31
C ALA A 77 35.46 6.38 49.87
N ALA A 78 34.25 6.11 50.33
CA ALA A 78 33.07 6.94 50.10
C ALA A 78 33.25 8.35 50.67
N ASP A 79 32.84 9.35 49.90
CA ASP A 79 32.85 10.74 50.34
C ASP A 79 31.60 11.53 49.95
N PRO A 80 30.40 11.11 50.39
CA PRO A 80 29.14 11.78 50.06
C PRO A 80 29.08 13.22 50.63
N PHE A 81 29.91 13.54 51.61
CA PHE A 81 29.96 14.85 52.28
C PHE A 81 31.16 15.72 51.86
N LYS A 82 32.00 15.27 50.91
CA LYS A 82 33.16 16.02 50.38
C LYS A 82 34.19 16.41 51.46
N THR A 83 34.46 15.48 52.37
CA THR A 83 35.38 15.63 53.52
C THR A 83 36.57 14.66 53.47
N HIS A 84 36.71 13.86 52.42
CA HIS A 84 37.85 12.98 52.19
C HIS A 84 38.96 13.76 51.51
N SER A 85 40.21 13.58 51.97
CA SER A 85 41.36 14.28 51.39
C SER A 85 41.69 13.73 50.00
N THR A 86 41.53 14.56 48.97
CA THR A 86 41.87 14.19 47.58
C THR A 86 43.34 14.42 47.23
N ALA A 87 44.16 14.90 48.18
CA ALA A 87 45.56 15.20 47.93
C ALA A 87 46.34 13.94 47.49
N GLY A 88 46.87 13.97 46.26
CA GLY A 88 47.59 12.83 45.66
C GLY A 88 46.70 11.77 45.00
N ILE A 89 45.37 11.92 45.03
CA ILE A 89 44.43 11.02 44.38
C ILE A 89 43.87 11.69 43.11
N SER A 90 44.18 11.13 41.93
CA SER A 90 43.75 11.68 40.64
C SER A 90 42.28 11.42 40.32
N LYS A 91 41.67 10.37 40.89
CA LYS A 91 40.26 10.00 40.69
C LYS A 91 39.73 9.25 41.91
N LEU A 92 38.65 9.73 42.52
CA LEU A 92 37.91 9.01 43.56
C LEU A 92 36.97 7.98 42.90
N GLN A 93 37.03 6.73 43.35
CA GLN A 93 36.13 5.66 42.92
C GLN A 93 34.92 5.53 43.85
N GLN A 94 35.06 5.79 45.15
CA GLN A 94 33.96 5.84 46.12
C GLN A 94 33.05 4.58 46.13
N THR A 95 33.64 3.40 45.97
CA THR A 95 32.92 2.12 45.89
C THR A 95 32.88 1.36 47.22
N SER A 96 33.39 1.95 48.31
CA SER A 96 33.50 1.32 49.63
C SER A 96 33.16 2.30 50.74
N HIS A 97 32.65 1.78 51.86
CA HIS A 97 32.43 2.57 53.08
C HIS A 97 33.70 3.30 53.49
N ARG A 98 33.53 4.51 54.04
CA ARG A 98 34.64 5.32 54.55
C ARG A 98 35.26 4.66 55.77
N TRP A 99 36.51 4.23 55.65
CA TRP A 99 37.24 3.49 56.68
C TRP A 99 38.40 4.29 57.29
N ASP A 100 38.57 5.56 56.95
CA ASP A 100 39.65 6.45 57.42
C ASP A 100 39.15 7.73 58.10
N GLY A 101 37.83 7.97 58.11
CA GLY A 101 37.18 9.12 58.74
C GLY A 101 36.88 8.92 60.24
N PRO A 102 36.41 9.95 60.96
CA PRO A 102 36.03 9.84 62.37
C PRO A 102 34.84 8.88 62.58
N ASP A 103 34.81 8.17 63.70
CA ASP A 103 33.70 7.27 64.08
C ASP A 103 32.37 7.98 64.41
N THR A 104 32.42 9.30 64.52
CA THR A 104 31.29 10.16 64.86
C THR A 104 31.13 11.23 63.79
N VAL A 105 30.06 11.13 62.99
CA VAL A 105 29.73 12.05 61.89
C VAL A 105 28.24 12.35 61.94
N PRO A 106 27.81 13.50 62.50
CA PRO A 106 26.39 13.85 62.65
C PRO A 106 25.61 13.84 61.34
N ALA A 107 26.18 14.34 60.24
CA ALA A 107 25.54 14.31 58.91
C ALA A 107 25.27 12.88 58.39
N ALA A 108 26.10 11.91 58.78
CA ALA A 108 25.90 10.50 58.47
C ALA A 108 25.01 9.78 59.50
N GLY A 109 24.52 10.48 60.52
CA GLY A 109 23.86 9.85 61.68
C GLY A 109 24.77 8.88 62.45
N ALA A 110 26.09 8.98 62.26
CA ALA A 110 27.07 8.06 62.82
C ALA A 110 27.51 8.50 64.20
N GLN A 111 27.59 7.54 65.11
CA GLN A 111 28.01 7.70 66.50
C GLN A 111 29.04 6.64 66.83
N ALA A 112 29.88 6.88 67.85
CA ALA A 112 30.86 5.89 68.30
C ALA A 112 30.19 4.53 68.61
N PRO A 113 30.80 3.40 68.19
CA PRO A 113 30.29 2.06 68.45
C PRO A 113 30.38 1.72 69.94
N ILE A 114 29.45 0.90 70.42
CA ILE A 114 29.35 0.51 71.83
C ILE A 114 29.60 -0.98 72.04
N GLN A 115 29.52 -1.81 70.99
CA GLN A 115 29.72 -3.25 71.12
C GLN A 115 31.16 -3.61 71.49
N ALA A 116 31.32 -4.44 72.53
CA ALA A 116 32.63 -4.81 73.07
C ALA A 116 33.62 -5.36 72.03
N PRO A 117 33.25 -6.24 71.08
CA PRO A 117 34.18 -6.75 70.07
C PRO A 117 34.80 -5.66 69.17
N MET A 118 34.14 -4.51 69.05
CA MET A 118 34.63 -3.35 68.29
C MET A 118 35.34 -2.32 69.17
N THR A 119 35.26 -2.38 70.50
CA THR A 119 35.87 -1.39 71.42
C THR A 119 36.99 -1.96 72.30
N THR A 120 37.09 -3.28 72.43
CA THR A 120 38.07 -4.01 73.26
C THR A 120 39.52 -3.78 72.80
N ALA A 121 40.48 -4.03 73.70
CA ALA A 121 41.93 -3.87 73.48
C ALA A 121 42.38 -2.44 73.11
N GLY A 122 41.59 -1.43 73.49
CA GLY A 122 41.91 -0.02 73.23
C GLY A 122 41.88 0.36 71.75
N LEU A 123 41.21 -0.43 70.90
CA LEU A 123 41.16 -0.22 69.44
C LEU A 123 40.75 1.20 69.07
N ARG A 124 39.79 1.80 69.80
CA ARG A 124 39.31 3.17 69.55
C ARG A 124 40.38 4.24 69.84
N GLY A 125 41.10 4.09 70.94
CA GLY A 125 42.20 5.00 71.28
C GLY A 125 43.39 4.82 70.33
N ARG A 126 43.67 3.57 69.94
CA ARG A 126 44.73 3.21 69.00
C ARG A 126 44.48 3.76 67.59
N SER A 127 43.23 3.77 67.11
CA SER A 127 42.87 4.38 65.83
C SER A 127 42.66 5.90 65.88
N GLY A 128 42.92 6.56 67.02
CA GLY A 128 42.73 8.01 67.15
C GLY A 128 41.27 8.45 66.98
N ASN A 129 40.30 7.62 67.39
CA ASN A 129 38.86 7.79 67.14
C ASN A 129 38.44 7.76 65.66
N ALA A 130 39.33 7.40 64.73
CA ALA A 130 38.96 7.14 63.35
C ALA A 130 38.39 5.72 63.21
N LEU A 131 37.52 5.53 62.20
CA LEU A 131 37.29 4.24 61.60
C LEU A 131 38.62 3.69 61.05
N ALA A 132 38.70 2.37 61.00
CA ALA A 132 39.78 1.61 60.39
C ALA A 132 39.23 0.25 59.97
N CYS A 133 39.86 -0.44 59.00
CA CYS A 133 39.43 -1.78 58.57
C CYS A 133 39.31 -2.73 59.78
N VAL A 134 40.26 -2.61 60.72
CA VAL A 134 40.30 -3.41 61.95
C VAL A 134 39.17 -3.11 62.95
N ARG A 135 38.33 -2.09 62.72
CA ARG A 135 37.14 -1.80 63.54
C ARG A 135 35.98 -2.74 63.20
N CYS A 136 35.90 -3.16 61.95
CA CYS A 136 34.88 -4.07 61.44
C CYS A 136 35.42 -5.49 61.31
N HIS A 137 36.69 -5.61 60.89
CA HIS A 137 37.37 -6.88 60.64
C HIS A 137 38.36 -7.23 61.76
N SER A 138 38.42 -8.51 62.11
CA SER A 138 39.39 -9.09 63.01
C SER A 138 40.46 -9.81 62.20
N PRO A 139 41.72 -9.35 62.21
CA PRO A 139 42.80 -10.06 61.51
C PRO A 139 43.18 -11.39 62.16
N HIS A 140 42.63 -11.70 63.34
CA HIS A 140 42.96 -12.91 64.10
C HIS A 140 41.81 -13.92 64.18
N TYR A 141 40.58 -13.52 63.82
CA TYR A 141 39.39 -14.34 64.05
C TYR A 141 38.41 -14.23 62.88
N ASN A 142 37.94 -15.37 62.38
CA ASN A 142 36.97 -15.43 61.27
C ASN A 142 35.65 -16.11 61.69
N THR A 143 35.22 -15.90 62.93
CA THR A 143 34.04 -16.58 63.52
C THR A 143 32.75 -16.33 62.72
N TYR A 144 32.57 -15.14 62.18
CA TYR A 144 31.33 -14.73 61.47
C TYR A 144 31.49 -14.67 59.94
N GLY A 145 32.59 -15.21 59.40
CA GLY A 145 32.92 -15.07 57.98
C GLY A 145 33.41 -13.66 57.61
N LYS A 146 34.16 -13.55 56.51
CA LYS A 146 34.79 -12.29 56.04
C LYS A 146 35.54 -11.53 57.15
N PHE A 147 36.06 -12.25 58.14
CA PHE A 147 36.74 -11.70 59.31
C PHE A 147 35.90 -10.71 60.14
N GLN A 148 34.58 -10.74 60.08
CA GLN A 148 33.76 -9.79 60.83
C GLN A 148 33.91 -9.99 62.35
N ARG A 149 33.91 -8.89 63.11
CA ARG A 149 34.03 -8.92 64.58
C ARG A 149 32.75 -9.29 65.31
N ILE A 150 31.60 -9.07 64.66
CA ILE A 150 30.28 -9.42 65.16
C ILE A 150 29.46 -10.03 64.03
N GLN A 151 28.42 -10.78 64.37
CA GLN A 151 27.40 -11.23 63.43
C GLN A 151 26.69 -10.02 62.80
N ASN A 152 26.44 -10.09 61.49
CA ASN A 152 25.84 -9.00 60.73
C ASN A 152 24.77 -9.47 59.72
N ASP A 153 23.90 -10.40 60.13
CA ASP A 153 22.78 -10.91 59.33
C ASP A 153 21.53 -10.02 59.40
N GLN A 154 21.49 -9.07 60.33
CA GLN A 154 20.44 -8.06 60.49
C GLN A 154 21.03 -6.65 60.68
N ASP A 155 22.15 -6.37 60.00
CA ASP A 155 22.87 -5.09 60.03
C ASP A 155 23.31 -4.62 61.43
N GLN A 156 23.58 -5.54 62.36
CA GLN A 156 24.01 -5.22 63.72
C GLN A 156 25.28 -4.33 63.74
N LEU A 157 26.20 -4.52 62.78
CA LEU A 157 27.39 -3.70 62.62
C LEU A 157 27.05 -2.26 62.23
N CYS A 158 26.13 -2.10 61.26
CA CYS A 158 25.68 -0.78 60.83
C CYS A 158 24.94 -0.07 61.96
N LEU A 159 24.06 -0.79 62.66
CA LEU A 159 23.22 -0.27 63.71
C LEU A 159 24.00 0.13 64.96
N ASP A 160 25.19 -0.43 65.22
CA ASP A 160 25.99 0.02 66.36
C ASP A 160 26.43 1.48 66.24
N CYS A 161 26.83 1.90 65.03
CA CYS A 161 27.21 3.29 64.74
C CYS A 161 26.03 4.15 64.29
N HIS A 162 25.13 3.61 63.45
CA HIS A 162 24.01 4.34 62.84
C HIS A 162 22.68 4.12 63.56
N ARG A 163 22.70 3.80 64.86
CA ARG A 163 21.50 3.56 65.69
C ARG A 163 20.45 4.66 65.63
N SER A 164 20.86 5.91 65.37
CA SER A 164 19.93 7.04 65.17
C SER A 164 18.97 6.84 64.00
N ARG A 165 19.34 6.00 63.02
CA ARG A 165 18.54 5.64 61.84
C ARG A 165 17.71 4.38 62.02
N ASN A 166 17.82 3.71 63.17
CA ASN A 166 17.04 2.52 63.49
C ASN A 166 15.60 2.89 63.91
N VAL A 167 14.81 3.30 62.93
CA VAL A 167 13.44 3.76 63.13
C VAL A 167 12.47 2.86 62.37
N GLN A 168 11.30 2.61 62.94
CA GLN A 168 10.25 1.83 62.27
C GLN A 168 9.24 2.71 61.53
N SER A 169 9.42 4.04 61.59
CA SER A 169 8.54 5.00 60.94
C SER A 169 9.31 6.20 60.43
N HIS A 170 8.95 6.65 59.22
CA HIS A 170 9.49 7.87 58.61
C HIS A 170 9.19 9.13 59.45
N LEU A 171 8.20 9.06 60.34
CA LEU A 171 7.88 10.12 61.31
C LEU A 171 9.03 10.45 62.27
N GLN A 172 10.05 9.59 62.34
CA GLN A 172 11.23 9.75 63.18
C GLN A 172 12.44 10.30 62.38
N GLY A 173 12.24 10.77 61.14
CA GLY A 173 13.26 11.48 60.36
C GLY A 173 14.24 10.60 59.60
N SER A 174 13.94 9.30 59.44
CA SER A 174 14.70 8.38 58.61
C SER A 174 13.77 7.35 57.98
N HIS A 175 14.13 6.84 56.80
CA HIS A 175 13.42 5.76 56.16
C HIS A 175 13.35 4.54 57.12
N PRO A 176 12.17 3.90 57.25
CA PRO A 176 12.01 2.76 58.13
C PRO A 176 12.94 1.59 57.78
N VAL A 177 13.50 0.95 58.81
CA VAL A 177 14.25 -0.31 58.75
C VAL A 177 13.76 -1.24 59.87
N ASN A 178 14.15 -2.52 59.82
CA ASN A 178 13.64 -3.56 60.72
C ASN A 178 12.10 -3.69 60.66
N ILE A 179 11.55 -3.54 59.46
CA ILE A 179 10.12 -3.69 59.16
C ILE A 179 9.90 -4.72 58.05
N ASN A 180 8.80 -5.45 58.10
CA ASN A 180 8.43 -6.38 57.05
C ASN A 180 7.80 -5.63 55.86
N TYR A 181 8.39 -5.78 54.67
CA TYR A 181 7.97 -5.07 53.47
C TYR A 181 6.57 -5.50 53.01
N ASP A 182 6.28 -6.80 52.99
CA ASP A 182 5.02 -7.34 52.46
C ASP A 182 3.84 -6.99 53.36
N ALA A 183 4.05 -6.99 54.69
CA ALA A 183 3.07 -6.49 55.65
C ALA A 183 2.74 -5.02 55.37
N SER A 184 3.75 -4.19 55.10
CA SER A 184 3.58 -2.78 54.76
C SER A 184 2.82 -2.61 53.43
N ALA A 185 3.17 -3.38 52.40
CA ALA A 185 2.47 -3.37 51.11
C ALA A 185 1.00 -3.79 51.23
N THR A 186 0.71 -4.77 52.08
CA THR A 186 -0.67 -5.25 52.36
C THR A 186 -1.50 -4.17 53.06
N THR A 187 -0.92 -3.43 54.01
CA THR A 187 -1.65 -2.37 54.74
C THR A 187 -2.00 -1.16 53.86
N LYS A 188 -1.27 -0.93 52.76
CA LYS A 188 -1.51 0.18 51.81
C LYS A 188 -1.44 -0.33 50.36
N PRO A 189 -2.48 -1.05 49.88
CA PRO A 189 -2.50 -1.59 48.53
C PRO A 189 -2.29 -0.51 47.47
N GLY A 190 -1.50 -0.80 46.44
CA GLY A 190 -1.23 0.12 45.34
C GLY A 190 -0.26 1.28 45.65
N SER A 191 0.22 1.41 46.89
CA SER A 191 1.28 2.38 47.26
C SER A 191 2.69 1.82 47.13
N PHE A 192 2.81 0.50 46.97
CA PHE A 192 4.07 -0.23 46.88
C PHE A 192 4.06 -1.19 45.69
N ASN A 193 5.22 -1.39 45.07
CA ASN A 193 5.43 -2.46 44.10
C ASN A 193 5.70 -3.76 44.87
N SER A 194 4.79 -4.73 44.79
CA SER A 194 4.97 -6.03 45.46
C SER A 194 4.88 -7.14 44.41
N PRO A 195 6.02 -7.72 43.96
CA PRO A 195 7.40 -7.46 44.42
C PRO A 195 7.98 -6.11 43.93
N PRO A 196 9.03 -5.57 44.58
CA PRO A 196 9.77 -4.43 44.07
C PRO A 196 10.28 -4.64 42.64
N VAL A 197 10.43 -3.54 41.90
CA VAL A 197 10.89 -3.56 40.51
C VAL A 197 12.39 -3.33 40.46
N ASN A 198 13.08 -4.08 39.61
CA ASN A 198 14.51 -3.92 39.36
C ASN A 198 14.75 -2.95 38.17
N ALA A 199 15.58 -1.93 38.39
CA ALA A 199 15.99 -0.96 37.38
C ALA A 199 16.74 -1.60 36.20
N ASN A 200 17.51 -2.68 36.46
CA ASN A 200 18.21 -3.44 35.43
C ASN A 200 18.09 -4.95 35.70
N PRO A 201 17.13 -5.65 35.04
CA PRO A 201 16.95 -7.08 35.21
C PRO A 201 18.18 -7.95 34.88
N ALA A 202 19.13 -7.45 34.08
CA ALA A 202 20.37 -8.16 33.78
C ALA A 202 21.41 -8.06 34.91
N ASN A 203 21.23 -7.13 35.85
CA ASN A 203 22.09 -6.96 37.01
C ASN A 203 21.37 -7.41 38.30
N PRO A 204 21.65 -8.64 38.78
CA PRO A 204 21.01 -9.17 39.98
C PRO A 204 21.41 -8.42 41.26
N THR A 205 22.57 -7.77 41.29
CA THR A 205 22.99 -7.01 42.49
C THR A 205 22.16 -5.75 42.72
N SER A 206 21.58 -5.19 41.64
CA SER A 206 20.67 -4.05 41.72
C SER A 206 19.22 -4.41 42.03
N ASP A 207 18.92 -5.71 42.15
CA ASP A 207 17.59 -6.20 42.50
C ASP A 207 17.34 -6.10 44.01
N LEU A 208 16.65 -5.04 44.43
CA LEU A 208 16.27 -4.87 45.84
C LEU A 208 15.31 -5.95 46.33
N ASN A 209 14.54 -6.60 45.45
CA ASN A 209 13.68 -7.72 45.85
C ASN A 209 14.53 -8.95 46.21
N ALA A 210 15.65 -9.18 45.52
CA ALA A 210 16.60 -10.22 45.89
C ALA A 210 17.21 -9.95 47.26
N GLN A 211 17.60 -8.70 47.54
CA GLN A 211 18.12 -8.30 48.87
C GLN A 211 17.08 -8.52 49.98
N LEU A 212 15.82 -8.12 49.76
CA LEU A 212 14.75 -8.39 50.71
C LEU A 212 14.49 -9.88 50.90
N THR A 213 14.63 -10.70 49.87
CA THR A 213 14.44 -12.16 49.98
C THR A 213 15.51 -12.77 50.88
N ALA A 214 16.76 -12.29 50.79
CA ALA A 214 17.85 -12.73 51.66
C ALA A 214 17.62 -12.39 53.13
N THR A 215 16.82 -11.35 53.43
CA THR A 215 16.53 -10.86 54.79
C THR A 215 15.13 -11.26 55.28
N ASN A 216 14.55 -12.32 54.72
CA ASN A 216 13.19 -12.79 55.03
C ASN A 216 12.14 -11.66 54.95
N ARG A 217 12.20 -10.88 53.87
CA ARG A 217 11.32 -9.75 53.54
C ARG A 217 11.45 -8.54 54.48
N THR A 218 12.49 -8.51 55.30
CA THR A 218 12.74 -7.40 56.23
C THR A 218 13.56 -6.31 55.54
N VAL A 219 13.06 -5.08 55.54
CA VAL A 219 13.81 -3.92 55.05
C VAL A 219 14.93 -3.63 56.04
N LEU A 220 16.18 -3.76 55.59
CA LEU A 220 17.39 -3.47 56.34
C LEU A 220 18.22 -2.40 55.61
N CYS A 221 19.28 -1.88 56.24
CA CYS A 221 20.20 -0.95 55.58
C CYS A 221 20.84 -1.61 54.35
N SER A 222 21.24 -2.87 54.47
CA SER A 222 21.80 -3.72 53.41
C SER A 222 20.81 -4.07 52.30
N THR A 223 19.51 -3.81 52.48
CA THR A 223 18.56 -3.88 51.37
C THR A 223 18.90 -2.84 50.31
N CYS A 224 19.34 -1.64 50.73
CA CYS A 224 19.63 -0.53 49.84
C CYS A 224 21.12 -0.31 49.62
N HIS A 225 21.93 -0.58 50.64
CA HIS A 225 23.35 -0.23 50.68
C HIS A 225 24.26 -1.44 50.55
N GLY A 226 25.23 -1.33 49.65
CA GLY A 226 26.42 -2.16 49.68
C GLY A 226 27.50 -1.55 50.58
N VAL A 227 28.33 -2.37 51.20
CA VAL A 227 29.42 -1.87 52.07
C VAL A 227 30.72 -1.69 51.28
N HIS A 228 31.00 -2.61 50.34
CA HIS A 228 32.19 -2.62 49.50
C HIS A 228 31.81 -3.05 48.09
N TYR A 229 32.55 -2.54 47.10
CA TYR A 229 32.37 -2.86 45.68
C TYR A 229 30.98 -2.49 45.14
N THR A 230 30.46 -1.34 45.60
CA THR A 230 29.14 -0.82 45.24
C THR A 230 29.23 0.64 44.84
N ASP A 231 28.78 0.95 43.63
CA ASP A 231 29.00 2.26 43.00
C ASP A 231 27.72 3.08 42.78
N SER A 232 26.57 2.66 43.33
CA SER A 232 25.28 3.37 43.17
C SER A 232 24.78 3.38 41.72
N ARG A 233 25.07 2.34 40.93
CA ARG A 233 24.61 2.22 39.54
C ARG A 233 24.04 0.85 39.23
N SER A 234 22.85 0.81 38.63
CA SER A 234 22.30 -0.48 38.16
C SER A 234 22.98 -1.00 36.89
N SER A 235 23.74 -0.15 36.18
CA SER A 235 24.44 -0.51 34.93
C SER A 235 25.65 -1.42 35.14
N THR A 236 26.20 -1.46 36.35
CA THR A 236 27.42 -2.18 36.73
C THR A 236 27.07 -3.20 37.79
N VAL A 237 27.54 -4.43 37.62
CA VAL A 237 27.27 -5.51 38.59
C VAL A 237 28.17 -5.29 39.79
N ASP A 238 27.57 -5.00 40.95
CA ASP A 238 28.29 -4.85 42.20
C ASP A 238 29.05 -6.14 42.55
N GLY A 239 30.11 -5.96 43.32
CA GLY A 239 30.83 -7.04 43.93
C GLY A 239 32.26 -7.21 43.43
N GLN A 240 33.01 -7.90 44.27
CA GLN A 240 34.45 -8.10 44.17
C GLN A 240 34.90 -8.64 42.80
N ALA A 241 34.20 -9.64 42.24
CA ALA A 241 34.56 -10.25 40.96
C ALA A 241 34.50 -9.28 39.77
N ASN A 242 33.76 -8.17 39.92
CA ASN A 242 33.57 -7.16 38.90
C ASN A 242 34.24 -5.83 39.25
N PHE A 243 35.11 -5.78 40.26
CA PHE A 243 35.77 -4.55 40.74
C PHE A 243 36.36 -3.69 39.61
N ALA A 244 37.05 -4.32 38.65
CA ALA A 244 37.67 -3.61 37.53
C ALA A 244 36.67 -2.95 36.57
N ASN A 245 35.41 -3.38 36.59
CA ASN A 245 34.32 -2.90 35.76
C ASN A 245 33.35 -1.98 36.51
N LEU A 246 33.57 -1.72 37.81
CA LEU A 246 32.77 -0.76 38.55
C LEU A 246 33.03 0.66 38.04
N SER A 247 31.98 1.46 38.06
CA SER A 247 32.08 2.89 37.79
C SER A 247 32.58 3.65 39.02
N SER A 248 32.84 4.94 38.86
CA SER A 248 33.07 5.80 40.02
C SER A 248 31.73 6.13 40.67
N GLY A 249 31.57 5.71 41.91
CA GLY A 249 30.36 5.91 42.69
C GLY A 249 30.19 7.33 43.21
N ASP A 250 29.02 7.58 43.76
CA ASP A 250 28.61 8.85 44.36
C ASP A 250 28.89 8.93 45.88
N GLY A 251 29.48 7.86 46.45
CA GLY A 251 29.76 7.74 47.89
C GLY A 251 28.57 7.35 48.76
N ASN A 252 27.37 7.17 48.20
CA ASN A 252 26.20 6.70 48.95
C ASN A 252 26.10 5.16 49.03
N LEU A 253 26.88 4.46 48.18
CA LEU A 253 27.01 3.00 48.16
C LEU A 253 25.67 2.29 48.03
N LEU A 254 24.86 2.69 47.06
CA LEU A 254 23.55 2.11 46.81
C LEU A 254 23.66 0.94 45.84
N HIS A 255 22.82 -0.07 45.99
CA HIS A 255 22.78 -1.20 45.03
C HIS A 255 22.26 -0.82 43.65
N THR A 256 21.59 0.33 43.53
CA THR A 256 20.89 0.74 42.31
C THR A 256 20.94 2.25 42.16
N ASP A 257 20.41 2.75 41.04
CA ASP A 257 20.51 4.17 40.72
C ASP A 257 19.73 5.04 41.72
N PRO A 258 20.37 6.01 42.40
CA PRO A 258 19.68 6.96 43.26
C PRO A 258 18.69 7.82 42.47
N ARG A 259 19.09 8.23 41.26
CA ARG A 259 18.26 8.96 40.29
C ARG A 259 18.12 8.09 39.04
N GLY A 260 16.91 7.94 38.52
CA GLY A 260 16.69 7.29 37.23
C GLY A 260 17.31 8.11 36.10
N ALA A 261 17.57 7.48 34.96
CA ALA A 261 18.09 8.21 33.81
C ALA A 261 17.10 9.31 33.37
N LYS A 262 17.63 10.50 33.07
CA LYS A 262 16.85 11.63 32.54
C LYS A 262 16.09 11.19 31.30
N VAL A 263 14.81 11.52 31.23
CA VAL A 263 13.96 11.29 30.04
C VAL A 263 13.52 12.59 29.40
N ALA A 264 13.19 12.52 28.11
CA ALA A 264 12.64 13.65 27.36
C ALA A 264 11.24 14.03 27.87
N ALA A 265 10.79 15.26 27.56
CA ALA A 265 9.45 15.71 27.90
C ALA A 265 8.37 14.73 27.38
N GLY A 266 7.36 14.46 28.20
CA GLY A 266 6.27 13.53 27.89
C GLY A 266 6.60 12.04 27.98
N GLN A 267 7.85 11.65 28.25
CA GLN A 267 8.24 10.24 28.44
C GLN A 267 8.01 9.79 29.90
N PRO A 268 7.70 8.50 30.14
CA PRO A 268 7.57 7.98 31.49
C PRO A 268 8.92 7.99 32.23
N ASP A 269 8.88 8.27 33.53
CA ASP A 269 10.07 8.32 34.37
C ASP A 269 10.78 6.96 34.41
N LYS A 270 12.11 7.00 34.48
CA LYS A 270 12.91 5.81 34.75
C LYS A 270 12.88 5.49 36.24
N LEU A 271 13.03 4.19 36.53
CA LEU A 271 13.13 3.71 37.90
C LEU A 271 14.31 4.38 38.60
N ASN A 272 14.05 4.76 39.84
CA ASN A 272 15.04 5.22 40.80
C ASN A 272 14.87 4.37 42.07
N ILE A 273 15.81 4.50 43.00
CA ILE A 273 15.79 3.73 44.24
C ILE A 273 14.44 3.77 44.99
N CYS A 274 13.74 4.91 44.97
CA CYS A 274 12.44 5.06 45.63
C CYS A 274 11.33 4.34 44.85
N THR A 275 11.26 4.55 43.53
CA THR A 275 10.20 3.99 42.67
C THR A 275 10.38 2.52 42.36
N ASN A 276 11.52 1.90 42.71
CA ASN A 276 11.66 0.45 42.78
C ASN A 276 10.62 -0.14 43.75
N CYS A 277 10.43 0.50 44.91
CA CYS A 277 9.55 0.01 45.97
C CYS A 277 8.21 0.77 46.06
N HIS A 278 8.18 2.07 45.77
CA HIS A 278 6.97 2.90 45.91
C HIS A 278 6.24 3.09 44.58
N ALA A 279 4.97 2.70 44.55
CA ALA A 279 4.13 2.75 43.36
C ALA A 279 3.30 4.05 43.27
N GLY A 280 2.86 4.39 42.06
CA GLY A 280 1.92 5.50 41.83
C GLY A 280 2.50 6.90 42.02
N LYS A 281 3.82 7.03 42.13
CA LYS A 281 4.56 8.29 42.23
C LYS A 281 5.29 8.56 40.91
N LYS A 282 5.28 9.82 40.46
CA LYS A 282 5.97 10.27 39.25
C LYS A 282 6.95 11.39 39.59
N SER A 283 8.06 11.49 38.86
CA SER A 283 8.94 12.64 38.97
C SER A 283 8.26 13.90 38.42
N HIS A 284 8.74 15.08 38.84
CA HIS A 284 8.30 16.35 38.29
C HIS A 284 9.06 16.63 36.98
N ASN A 285 8.75 15.85 35.94
CA ASN A 285 9.55 15.80 34.71
C ASN A 285 8.74 15.93 33.40
N ILE A 286 7.48 16.33 33.44
CA ILE A 286 6.64 16.36 32.23
C ILE A 286 7.15 17.29 31.13
N LYS A 287 7.78 18.42 31.48
CA LYS A 287 8.44 19.34 30.52
C LYS A 287 9.95 19.08 30.41
N GLY A 288 10.43 17.90 30.81
CA GLY A 288 11.85 17.53 30.75
C GLY A 288 12.73 18.18 31.82
N GLN A 289 12.14 18.64 32.93
CA GLN A 289 12.86 19.34 34.01
C GLN A 289 13.80 18.43 34.82
N ASP A 290 13.65 17.11 34.73
CA ASP A 290 14.41 16.08 35.44
C ASP A 290 14.47 16.30 36.97
N ILE A 291 13.33 16.67 37.59
CA ILE A 291 13.23 16.79 39.04
C ILE A 291 12.65 15.49 39.60
N GLN A 292 13.48 14.70 40.27
CA GLN A 292 13.16 13.38 40.76
C GLN A 292 12.97 13.35 42.28
N CYS A 293 12.54 12.20 42.81
CA CYS A 293 12.22 12.02 44.22
C CYS A 293 13.34 12.52 45.14
N LEU A 294 14.59 12.14 44.85
CA LEU A 294 15.73 12.53 45.69
C LEU A 294 16.06 14.02 45.64
N ASP A 295 15.62 14.76 44.63
CA ASP A 295 15.92 16.20 44.54
C ASP A 295 15.13 16.99 45.59
N CYS A 296 13.97 16.47 46.02
CA CYS A 296 13.14 17.05 47.07
C CYS A 296 13.15 16.26 48.37
N HIS A 297 13.26 14.93 48.31
CA HIS A 297 13.23 14.04 49.47
C HIS A 297 14.60 13.44 49.73
N ALA A 298 14.95 13.26 51.00
CA ALA A 298 16.05 12.42 51.41
C ALA A 298 15.51 11.10 51.96
N ALA A 299 16.30 10.02 51.92
CA ALA A 299 15.96 8.81 52.67
C ALA A 299 16.16 9.02 54.19
N HIS A 300 17.04 9.94 54.56
CA HIS A 300 17.34 10.30 55.94
C HIS A 300 17.41 11.83 56.01
N VAL A 301 16.75 12.44 56.98
CA VAL A 301 16.70 13.91 57.08
C VAL A 301 18.11 14.47 57.23
N ASP A 302 18.43 15.50 56.44
CA ASP A 302 19.73 16.15 56.49
C ASP A 302 20.01 16.72 57.89
N TYR A 303 21.25 16.61 58.34
CA TYR A 303 21.72 17.29 59.54
C TYR A 303 21.89 18.78 59.23
N ASP A 304 21.28 19.65 60.03
CA ASP A 304 21.47 21.09 59.95
C ASP A 304 21.98 21.62 61.31
N PRO A 305 23.26 22.04 61.41
CA PRO A 305 23.80 22.59 62.64
C PRO A 305 23.15 23.93 63.04
N ASN A 306 22.47 24.60 62.10
CA ASN A 306 21.81 25.88 62.28
C ASN A 306 20.28 25.75 62.39
N ASP A 307 19.74 24.53 62.58
CA ASP A 307 18.30 24.33 62.76
C ASP A 307 17.79 25.22 63.93
N PRO A 308 16.99 26.25 63.64
CA PRO A 308 16.79 27.36 64.57
C PRO A 308 15.98 27.01 65.84
N ASN A 309 15.48 25.78 66.01
CA ASN A 309 14.71 25.44 67.22
C ASN A 309 14.91 24.02 67.80
N ASN A 310 15.72 23.14 67.22
CA ASN A 310 15.96 21.76 67.70
C ASN A 310 14.69 20.88 67.95
N THR A 311 13.45 21.41 67.82
CA THR A 311 12.19 20.79 68.26
C THR A 311 10.96 21.19 67.44
N LYS A 312 11.07 22.03 66.39
CA LYS A 312 9.90 22.40 65.57
C LYS A 312 9.56 21.31 64.55
N GLY A 313 8.97 20.23 65.06
CA GLY A 313 8.38 19.15 64.30
C GLY A 313 9.39 18.24 63.61
N THR A 314 9.31 16.92 63.84
CA THR A 314 10.11 15.99 63.04
C THR A 314 9.69 16.10 61.57
N ASN A 315 10.65 16.18 60.65
CA ASN A 315 10.36 16.21 59.21
C ASN A 315 9.81 14.86 58.75
N ILE A 316 8.49 14.75 58.85
CA ILE A 316 7.76 13.51 58.60
C ILE A 316 7.67 13.17 57.11
N ASP A 317 7.79 14.14 56.21
CA ASP A 317 7.74 13.88 54.76
C ASP A 317 9.15 13.59 54.18
N LEU A 318 10.18 13.53 55.03
CA LEU A 318 11.58 13.32 54.67
C LEU A 318 12.08 14.27 53.58
N ILE A 319 11.63 15.52 53.60
CA ILE A 319 12.02 16.53 52.61
C ILE A 319 13.45 17.00 52.90
N ARG A 320 14.27 17.24 51.89
CA ARG A 320 15.60 17.81 52.08
C ARG A 320 15.50 19.16 52.76
N ARG A 321 16.43 19.47 53.65
CA ARG A 321 16.47 20.80 54.30
C ARG A 321 16.99 21.88 53.35
N TYR A 322 17.71 21.45 52.31
CA TYR A 322 18.29 22.31 51.30
C TYR A 322 17.98 21.74 49.91
N VAL A 323 17.43 22.58 49.04
CA VAL A 323 17.17 22.26 47.63
C VAL A 323 17.82 23.32 46.75
N THR A 324 18.10 22.99 45.49
CA THR A 324 18.79 23.94 44.59
C THR A 324 17.77 24.84 43.87
N LYS A 325 17.79 26.15 44.16
CA LYS A 325 17.05 27.20 43.43
C LYS A 325 18.02 27.99 42.55
N ALA A 326 17.81 27.99 41.23
CA ALA A 326 18.64 28.76 40.28
C ALA A 326 20.17 28.56 40.48
N GLY A 327 20.59 27.33 40.80
CA GLY A 327 22.00 26.98 41.02
C GLY A 327 22.55 27.30 42.42
N GLN A 328 21.74 27.84 43.33
CA GLN A 328 22.13 28.12 44.72
C GLN A 328 21.33 27.25 45.71
N PRO A 329 21.95 26.77 46.80
CA PRO A 329 21.21 26.07 47.85
C PRO A 329 20.23 27.05 48.52
N SER A 330 18.95 26.68 48.51
CA SER A 330 17.85 27.39 49.15
C SER A 330 17.38 26.55 50.34
N GLN A 331 17.36 27.17 51.52
CA GLN A 331 16.88 26.53 52.73
C GLN A 331 15.36 26.43 52.67
N VAL A 332 14.85 25.22 52.83
CA VAL A 332 13.41 24.94 52.88
C VAL A 332 13.07 24.38 54.26
N PHE A 333 11.91 24.79 54.78
CA PHE A 333 11.47 24.34 56.09
C PHE A 333 10.03 23.82 56.05
N PHE A 334 9.82 22.67 56.67
CA PHE A 334 8.52 22.33 57.26
C PHE A 334 8.57 22.63 58.75
N ARG A 335 8.13 23.83 59.14
CA ARG A 335 8.14 24.26 60.56
C ARG A 335 6.99 23.66 61.38
N TYR A 336 5.99 23.10 60.72
CA TYR A 336 4.77 22.57 61.34
C TYR A 336 4.59 21.09 60.98
N THR A 337 4.18 20.29 61.95
CA THR A 337 3.77 18.88 61.77
C THR A 337 2.24 18.78 61.71
N GLY A 338 1.67 18.26 60.63
CA GLY A 338 0.21 18.05 60.48
C GLY A 338 -0.37 18.52 59.15
N SER A 339 -1.63 18.97 59.16
CA SER A 339 -2.34 19.49 57.96
C SER A 339 -1.85 20.87 57.51
N GLN A 340 -1.21 21.64 58.40
CA GLN A 340 -0.59 22.92 58.09
C GLN A 340 0.80 22.70 57.48
N ARG A 341 0.85 22.55 56.16
CA ARG A 341 2.08 22.45 55.37
C ARG A 341 2.49 23.85 54.88
N GLU A 342 3.77 24.22 54.91
CA GLU A 342 4.24 25.49 54.33
C GLU A 342 4.72 25.29 52.89
N TYR A 343 3.80 25.20 51.93
CA TYR A 343 4.17 25.16 50.51
C TYR A 343 4.73 26.51 50.03
N VAL A 344 4.13 27.59 50.51
CA VAL A 344 4.51 28.99 50.24
C VAL A 344 4.43 29.77 51.55
N ASN A 345 5.42 30.61 51.84
CA ASN A 345 5.40 31.51 52.98
C ASN A 345 5.97 32.90 52.61
N PRO A 346 5.69 33.94 53.44
CA PRO A 346 6.20 35.30 53.20
C PRO A 346 7.74 35.43 53.29
N GLN A 347 8.41 34.47 53.93
CA GLN A 347 9.88 34.47 54.06
C GLN A 347 10.58 33.86 52.82
N GLY A 348 9.84 33.32 51.86
CA GLY A 348 10.40 32.70 50.66
C GLY A 348 11.01 31.30 50.89
N THR A 349 10.77 30.69 52.05
CA THR A 349 11.36 29.39 52.45
C THR A 349 10.38 28.22 52.39
N GLY A 350 9.22 28.42 51.76
CA GLY A 350 8.25 27.35 51.53
C GLY A 350 8.79 26.28 50.57
N VAL A 351 8.24 25.06 50.66
CA VAL A 351 8.77 23.92 49.90
C VAL A 351 8.74 24.15 48.39
N CYS A 352 7.67 24.74 47.85
CA CYS A 352 7.58 25.04 46.42
C CYS A 352 8.50 26.22 46.04
N GLN A 353 8.65 27.18 46.96
CA GLN A 353 9.52 28.36 46.78
C GLN A 353 11.00 28.02 46.74
N GLY A 354 11.40 26.85 47.25
CA GLY A 354 12.75 26.31 47.15
C GLY A 354 13.18 25.95 45.73
N CYS A 355 12.26 25.85 44.77
CA CYS A 355 12.61 25.62 43.35
C CYS A 355 12.19 26.77 42.46
N HIS A 356 10.97 27.30 42.62
CA HIS A 356 10.43 28.36 41.78
C HIS A 356 9.53 29.30 42.57
N ASP A 357 9.41 30.55 42.12
CA ASP A 357 8.43 31.46 42.69
C ASP A 357 7.01 31.08 42.25
N VAL A 358 6.03 31.33 43.10
CA VAL A 358 4.62 31.12 42.77
C VAL A 358 4.11 32.36 42.03
N PRO A 359 3.60 32.24 40.78
CA PRO A 359 3.11 33.38 40.03
C PRO A 359 1.92 34.05 40.74
N PRO A 360 1.87 35.39 40.79
CA PRO A 360 0.74 36.09 41.40
C PRO A 360 -0.57 35.84 40.61
N PRO A 361 -1.74 35.97 41.26
CA PRO A 361 -3.04 35.98 40.58
C PRO A 361 -3.10 36.95 39.40
N GLY A 362 -3.69 36.51 38.27
CA GLY A 362 -3.89 37.32 37.07
C GLY A 362 -3.29 36.72 35.79
N GLY A 363 -3.76 37.19 34.63
CA GLY A 363 -3.36 36.64 33.33
C GLY A 363 -3.85 35.19 33.16
N ASN A 364 -2.91 34.25 32.99
CA ASN A 364 -3.17 32.82 32.84
C ASN A 364 -3.32 32.06 34.19
N TYR A 365 -3.23 32.77 35.32
CA TYR A 365 -3.21 32.16 36.65
C TYR A 365 -4.44 32.53 37.48
N PRO A 366 -5.10 31.56 38.13
CA PRO A 366 -6.37 31.78 38.82
C PRO A 366 -6.16 32.53 40.15
N ALA A 367 -7.23 33.11 40.70
CA ALA A 367 -7.21 33.88 41.95
C ALA A 367 -6.61 33.11 43.14
N GLN A 368 -6.75 31.79 43.11
CA GLN A 368 -6.26 30.82 44.10
C GLN A 368 -4.74 30.84 44.28
N HIS A 369 -3.96 31.37 43.32
CA HIS A 369 -2.51 31.57 43.46
C HIS A 369 -2.12 32.61 44.51
N GLY A 370 -3.07 33.38 45.04
CA GLY A 370 -2.86 34.27 46.18
C GLY A 370 -2.96 33.57 47.55
N SER A 371 -3.34 32.28 47.58
CA SER A 371 -3.51 31.53 48.82
C SER A 371 -2.20 30.94 49.32
N THR A 372 -2.02 30.92 50.65
CA THR A 372 -0.98 30.14 51.33
C THR A 372 -1.49 28.82 51.91
N ASP A 373 -2.79 28.52 51.75
CA ASP A 373 -3.40 27.27 52.25
C ASP A 373 -3.05 26.08 51.34
N PRO A 374 -2.35 25.05 51.85
CA PRO A 374 -2.03 23.82 51.10
C PRO A 374 -3.23 23.13 50.49
N ASN A 375 -4.41 23.20 51.12
CA ASN A 375 -5.61 22.55 50.59
C ASN A 375 -6.03 23.18 49.27
N VAL A 376 -5.87 24.50 49.13
CA VAL A 376 -6.11 25.21 47.87
C VAL A 376 -5.11 24.77 46.82
N CYS A 377 -3.81 24.73 47.15
CA CYS A 377 -2.79 24.26 46.21
C CYS A 377 -3.05 22.83 45.74
N ASN A 378 -3.39 21.92 46.66
CA ASN A 378 -3.61 20.49 46.38
C ASN A 378 -4.80 20.20 45.46
N THR A 379 -5.74 21.14 45.29
CA THR A 379 -6.83 20.99 44.30
C THR A 379 -6.32 20.96 42.86
N CYS A 380 -5.21 21.64 42.59
CA CYS A 380 -4.61 21.74 41.26
C CYS A 380 -3.24 21.04 41.17
N HIS A 381 -2.47 21.04 42.27
CA HIS A 381 -1.07 20.61 42.36
C HIS A 381 -0.89 19.45 43.34
N TYR A 382 -1.28 18.24 42.94
CA TYR A 382 -1.20 17.06 43.80
C TYR A 382 -0.01 16.16 43.49
N HIS A 383 0.47 15.47 44.52
CA HIS A 383 1.67 14.64 44.50
C HIS A 383 1.61 13.45 43.51
N ASN A 384 0.42 13.00 43.10
CA ASN A 384 0.25 11.85 42.20
C ASN A 384 -0.39 12.25 40.87
N SER A 385 -0.11 13.46 40.39
CA SER A 385 -0.64 13.90 39.11
C SER A 385 -0.18 13.01 37.95
N SER A 386 -1.11 12.66 37.07
CA SER A 386 -0.83 11.91 35.85
C SER A 386 0.19 12.64 34.98
N ALA A 387 0.21 13.97 35.09
CA ALA A 387 1.12 14.89 34.44
C ALA A 387 2.46 15.08 35.20
N GLY A 388 2.80 14.22 36.17
CA GLY A 388 4.01 14.35 37.00
C GLY A 388 3.71 15.08 38.31
N SER A 389 4.37 14.69 39.40
CA SER A 389 4.08 15.20 40.76
C SER A 389 4.00 16.73 40.76
N PHE A 390 2.96 17.26 41.40
CA PHE A 390 2.70 18.70 41.58
C PHE A 390 2.50 19.52 40.29
N SER A 391 2.37 18.88 39.13
CA SER A 391 1.97 19.58 37.90
C SER A 391 0.50 20.01 37.98
N GLY A 392 0.23 21.28 37.65
CA GLY A 392 -1.11 21.85 37.66
C GLY A 392 -2.04 21.11 36.69
N ALA A 393 -3.11 20.50 37.20
CA ALA A 393 -4.07 19.75 36.39
C ALA A 393 -5.37 20.56 36.22
N CYS A 394 -5.40 21.45 35.22
CA CYS A 394 -6.63 22.15 34.81
C CYS A 394 -7.76 21.16 34.45
N THR A 395 -7.39 19.93 34.10
CA THR A 395 -8.26 18.79 33.86
C THR A 395 -9.00 18.27 35.08
N ALA A 396 -8.70 18.76 36.30
CA ALA A 396 -9.45 18.40 37.49
C ALA A 396 -10.93 18.81 37.38
N CYS A 397 -11.20 19.96 36.77
CA CYS A 397 -12.56 20.50 36.65
C CYS A 397 -13.21 20.22 35.29
N HIS A 398 -12.44 20.05 34.21
CA HIS A 398 -12.97 19.88 32.85
C HIS A 398 -12.08 18.94 32.02
N GLY A 399 -12.65 17.94 31.35
CA GLY A 399 -11.87 17.03 30.49
C GLY A 399 -11.32 17.67 29.22
N TYR A 400 -10.25 17.09 28.66
CA TYR A 400 -9.57 17.59 27.45
C TYR A 400 -9.29 16.45 26.46
N PRO A 401 -10.27 16.05 25.61
CA PRO A 401 -11.69 16.43 25.62
C PRO A 401 -12.51 15.56 26.62
N PRO A 402 -13.76 15.94 26.94
CA PRO A 402 -14.68 15.03 27.61
C PRO A 402 -15.01 13.84 26.71
N THR A 403 -14.70 12.62 27.14
CA THR A 403 -15.08 11.36 26.45
C THR A 403 -15.98 10.47 27.31
N THR A 404 -16.17 10.83 28.57
CA THR A 404 -17.02 10.13 29.53
C THR A 404 -18.06 11.08 30.11
N THR A 405 -19.09 10.51 30.73
CA THR A 405 -20.16 11.25 31.39
C THR A 405 -19.83 11.62 32.83
N ALA A 406 -18.66 11.23 33.34
CA ALA A 406 -18.19 11.59 34.67
C ALA A 406 -18.00 13.11 34.77
N ILE A 407 -18.33 13.72 35.91
CA ILE A 407 -18.11 15.15 36.15
C ILE A 407 -16.68 15.36 36.65
N GLY A 408 -15.92 16.24 36.01
CA GLY A 408 -14.52 16.50 36.30
C GLY A 408 -13.57 15.39 35.85
N GLY A 409 -12.26 15.62 36.06
CA GLY A 409 -11.20 14.70 35.62
C GLY A 409 -10.84 14.81 34.14
N SER A 410 -9.73 14.18 33.74
CA SER A 410 -9.10 14.38 32.43
C SER A 410 -9.96 14.05 31.22
N ASN A 411 -10.95 13.19 31.40
CA ASN A 411 -11.83 12.70 30.35
C ASN A 411 -13.31 12.96 30.65
N GLY A 412 -13.63 13.68 31.73
CA GLY A 412 -15.00 13.94 32.17
C GLY A 412 -15.57 15.25 31.66
N LEU A 413 -16.88 15.41 31.80
CA LEU A 413 -17.61 16.64 31.58
C LEU A 413 -17.12 17.75 32.53
N ALA A 414 -17.48 18.98 32.20
CA ALA A 414 -17.24 20.13 33.05
C ALA A 414 -17.86 19.97 34.45
N ALA A 415 -17.19 20.53 35.47
CA ALA A 415 -17.71 20.71 36.82
C ALA A 415 -17.92 22.21 37.10
N PRO A 416 -19.17 22.70 37.26
CA PRO A 416 -20.44 21.97 37.09
C PRO A 416 -20.75 21.61 35.63
N ALA A 417 -21.64 20.64 35.42
CA ALA A 417 -22.01 20.16 34.09
C ALA A 417 -22.66 21.26 33.25
N THR A 418 -22.24 21.40 31.98
CA THR A 418 -22.73 22.48 31.10
C THR A 418 -24.12 22.24 30.53
N ASN A 419 -24.57 20.98 30.46
CA ASN A 419 -25.78 20.53 29.76
C ASN A 419 -25.85 20.90 28.26
N ALA A 420 -24.68 21.08 27.63
CA ALA A 420 -24.54 21.51 26.24
C ALA A 420 -25.14 20.57 25.19
N LEU A 421 -25.35 19.29 25.53
CA LEU A 421 -25.93 18.27 24.65
C LEU A 421 -27.33 17.82 25.11
N GLY A 422 -28.01 18.63 25.93
CA GLY A 422 -29.36 18.37 26.44
C GLY A 422 -29.42 17.96 27.91
N SER A 423 -30.61 18.04 28.49
CA SER A 423 -30.89 17.66 29.88
C SER A 423 -31.16 16.16 29.98
N ALA A 424 -30.13 15.41 30.36
CA ALA A 424 -30.16 13.99 30.73
C ALA A 424 -30.53 12.95 29.63
N PRO A 425 -29.81 11.82 29.55
CA PRO A 425 -28.59 11.53 30.30
C PRO A 425 -27.44 12.43 29.83
N ALA A 426 -26.59 12.84 30.77
CA ALA A 426 -25.40 13.63 30.46
C ALA A 426 -24.57 12.88 29.41
N SER A 427 -24.11 13.60 28.39
CA SER A 427 -23.47 12.98 27.24
C SER A 427 -22.19 13.73 26.89
N ALA A 428 -21.13 12.97 26.58
CA ALA A 428 -19.94 13.50 25.94
C ALA A 428 -20.10 13.61 24.41
N GLY A 429 -21.22 13.12 23.84
CA GLY A 429 -21.47 13.15 22.40
C GLY A 429 -20.38 12.46 21.58
N ALA A 430 -20.10 13.00 20.39
CA ALA A 430 -19.15 12.42 19.45
C ALA A 430 -17.68 12.76 19.71
N HIS A 431 -17.29 13.29 20.88
CA HIS A 431 -15.89 13.66 21.16
C HIS A 431 -14.91 12.50 20.99
N ALA A 432 -15.25 11.30 21.49
CA ALA A 432 -14.39 10.12 21.35
C ALA A 432 -14.20 9.72 19.87
N ALA A 433 -15.27 9.81 19.06
CA ALA A 433 -15.20 9.51 17.63
C ALA A 433 -14.29 10.51 16.89
N HIS A 434 -14.34 11.80 17.23
CA HIS A 434 -13.51 12.81 16.56
C HIS A 434 -12.07 12.79 17.05
N VAL A 435 -11.84 12.79 18.36
CA VAL A 435 -10.49 12.93 18.91
C VAL A 435 -9.76 11.58 18.99
N SER A 436 -10.41 10.55 19.54
CA SER A 436 -9.76 9.25 19.77
C SER A 436 -9.71 8.39 18.51
N THR A 437 -10.77 8.38 17.69
CA THR A 437 -10.82 7.55 16.48
C THR A 437 -10.26 8.27 15.25
N ARG A 438 -10.50 9.57 15.10
CA ARG A 438 -10.13 10.34 13.89
C ARG A 438 -8.93 11.26 14.08
N GLY A 439 -8.40 11.41 15.31
CA GLY A 439 -7.23 12.26 15.57
C GLY A 439 -7.47 13.75 15.30
N ILE A 440 -8.71 14.22 15.43
CA ILE A 440 -9.07 15.62 15.22
C ILE A 440 -8.72 16.42 16.47
N GLY A 441 -7.93 17.48 16.30
CA GLY A 441 -7.57 18.42 17.36
C GLY A 441 -8.76 19.25 17.84
N CYS A 442 -8.80 19.58 19.13
CA CYS A 442 -9.90 20.34 19.74
C CYS A 442 -10.14 21.68 19.04
N ASN A 443 -9.08 22.36 18.63
CA ASN A 443 -9.11 23.65 17.92
C ASN A 443 -9.72 23.57 16.51
N ALA A 444 -9.99 22.37 15.97
CA ALA A 444 -10.74 22.23 14.71
C ALA A 444 -12.22 22.65 14.88
N CYS A 445 -12.79 22.48 16.08
CA CYS A 445 -14.18 22.80 16.41
C CYS A 445 -14.31 23.85 17.54
N HIS A 446 -13.28 24.03 18.36
CA HIS A 446 -13.23 24.97 19.47
C HIS A 446 -12.20 26.08 19.23
N ASN A 447 -12.02 26.56 17.99
CA ASN A 447 -11.05 27.60 17.70
C ASN A 447 -11.34 28.91 18.47
N GLY A 448 -10.30 29.63 18.89
CA GLY A 448 -10.41 30.91 19.60
C GLY A 448 -10.52 30.80 21.14
N TYR A 449 -10.52 29.58 21.70
CA TYR A 449 -10.56 29.33 23.14
C TYR A 449 -9.34 29.90 23.91
N GLU A 450 -8.18 29.98 23.27
CA GLU A 450 -6.90 30.39 23.88
C GLU A 450 -6.85 31.87 24.30
N GLY A 451 -7.76 32.71 23.78
CA GLY A 451 -7.82 34.14 24.08
C GLY A 451 -8.64 34.49 25.32
N LYS A 452 -9.24 33.52 26.02
CA LYS A 452 -10.19 33.77 27.11
C LYS A 452 -9.64 33.34 28.48
N PRO A 453 -9.71 34.22 29.51
CA PRO A 453 -9.28 33.87 30.86
C PRO A 453 -10.22 32.83 31.48
N MET A 454 -9.65 31.79 32.12
CA MET A 454 -10.42 30.77 32.82
C MET A 454 -10.66 31.16 34.30
N PRO A 455 -11.90 31.00 34.83
CA PRO A 455 -13.10 30.50 34.14
C PRO A 455 -13.84 31.60 33.35
N SER A 456 -14.06 31.38 32.04
CA SER A 456 -14.77 32.32 31.16
C SER A 456 -16.28 32.12 31.15
N GLN A 457 -16.78 31.00 31.65
CA GLN A 457 -18.19 30.56 31.60
C GLN A 457 -18.76 30.52 30.16
N THR A 458 -17.92 30.42 29.14
CA THR A 458 -18.33 30.26 27.75
C THR A 458 -18.02 28.87 27.22
N ILE A 459 -18.87 28.37 26.32
CA ILE A 459 -18.58 27.22 25.47
C ILE A 459 -18.25 27.75 24.09
N ASP A 460 -16.97 27.75 23.76
CA ASP A 460 -16.46 28.33 22.53
C ASP A 460 -16.57 27.36 21.36
N ILE A 461 -17.28 27.73 20.30
CA ILE A 461 -17.38 26.97 19.05
C ILE A 461 -16.79 27.80 17.93
N GLY A 462 -15.79 27.24 17.27
CA GLY A 462 -15.06 27.87 16.18
C GLY A 462 -14.53 26.82 15.23
N PHE A 463 -15.10 26.77 14.03
CA PHE A 463 -14.66 25.85 12.99
C PHE A 463 -13.39 26.36 12.31
N ALA A 464 -12.34 25.55 12.31
CA ALA A 464 -11.07 25.88 11.67
C ALA A 464 -10.33 24.61 11.25
N VAL A 465 -10.90 23.80 10.38
CA VAL A 465 -10.33 22.52 9.92
C VAL A 465 -9.18 22.78 8.94
N ASN A 466 -7.99 22.28 9.23
CA ASN A 466 -6.84 22.34 8.33
C ASN A 466 -5.81 21.24 8.68
N ALA A 467 -4.72 21.16 7.91
CA ALA A 467 -3.65 20.18 8.10
C ALA A 467 -3.02 20.18 9.51
N SER A 468 -3.06 21.30 10.24
CA SER A 468 -2.46 21.42 11.57
C SER A 468 -3.32 20.82 12.69
N ASN A 469 -4.62 20.61 12.46
CA ASN A 469 -5.52 20.04 13.46
C ASN A 469 -6.37 18.86 12.96
N VAL A 470 -6.32 18.53 11.68
CA VAL A 470 -6.86 17.30 11.12
C VAL A 470 -5.79 16.67 10.23
N ILE A 471 -5.19 15.58 10.71
CA ILE A 471 -4.10 14.89 10.02
C ILE A 471 -4.58 14.41 8.64
N GLY A 472 -3.81 14.74 7.60
CA GLY A 472 -4.11 14.34 6.23
C GLY A 472 -5.12 15.25 5.51
N PHE A 473 -5.63 16.31 6.14
CA PHE A 473 -6.49 17.28 5.48
C PHE A 473 -5.68 18.26 4.63
N VAL A 474 -5.93 18.33 3.32
CA VAL A 474 -5.05 19.03 2.34
C VAL A 474 -5.44 20.50 2.09
N ASN A 475 -6.52 20.98 2.72
CA ASN A 475 -7.06 22.35 2.53
C ASN A 475 -7.38 23.05 3.87
N SER A 476 -8.13 24.15 3.84
CA SER A 476 -8.64 24.81 5.05
C SER A 476 -10.13 25.11 4.93
N VAL A 477 -10.90 24.82 5.98
CA VAL A 477 -12.32 25.14 6.10
C VAL A 477 -12.53 25.83 7.45
N ALA A 478 -12.85 27.12 7.41
CA ALA A 478 -13.01 27.96 8.61
C ALA A 478 -14.45 28.43 8.87
N ASN A 479 -15.41 27.92 8.09
CA ASN A 479 -16.81 28.34 8.17
C ASN A 479 -17.72 27.14 8.42
N GLY A 480 -18.78 27.36 9.18
CA GLY A 480 -19.78 26.34 9.46
C GLY A 480 -20.89 26.85 10.36
N THR A 481 -21.95 26.07 10.46
CA THR A 481 -23.06 26.33 11.39
C THR A 481 -23.09 25.26 12.46
N PHE A 482 -23.04 25.69 13.72
CA PHE A 482 -23.34 24.84 14.86
C PHE A 482 -24.75 25.16 15.35
N SER A 483 -25.53 24.12 15.59
CA SER A 483 -26.88 24.24 16.15
C SER A 483 -26.89 23.58 17.51
N GLY A 484 -27.11 24.35 18.58
CA GLY A 484 -27.02 23.87 19.97
C GLY A 484 -28.30 24.11 20.78
N THR A 485 -28.31 23.64 22.03
CA THR A 485 -29.41 23.93 22.97
C THR A 485 -29.32 25.35 23.52
N ASN A 486 -30.46 26.01 23.76
CA ASN A 486 -30.52 27.28 24.51
C ASN A 486 -30.66 27.08 26.04
N SER A 487 -30.62 25.84 26.53
CA SER A 487 -30.86 25.47 27.95
C SER A 487 -29.58 25.11 28.71
N LEU A 488 -28.52 25.93 28.60
CA LEU A 488 -27.25 25.74 29.31
C LEU A 488 -27.37 26.06 30.82
N THR A 489 -26.53 25.44 31.67
CA THR A 489 -26.52 25.68 33.13
C THR A 489 -25.28 26.47 33.55
N GLY A 490 -25.41 27.80 33.68
CA GLY A 490 -24.30 28.66 34.11
C GLY A 490 -23.23 28.91 33.04
N TYR A 491 -23.56 28.63 31.77
CA TYR A 491 -22.67 28.86 30.61
C TYR A 491 -23.43 29.53 29.47
N SER A 492 -22.70 30.18 28.56
CA SER A 492 -23.23 30.71 27.30
C SER A 492 -22.42 30.23 26.09
N TRP A 493 -23.07 30.06 24.93
CA TRP A 493 -22.37 29.80 23.67
C TRP A 493 -21.59 31.03 23.21
N SER A 494 -20.41 30.81 22.62
CA SER A 494 -19.61 31.85 22.01
C SER A 494 -19.05 31.37 20.67
N GLY A 495 -19.32 32.11 19.59
CA GLY A 495 -18.86 31.78 18.24
C GLY A 495 -17.55 32.51 17.89
N ALA A 496 -16.61 31.81 17.25
CA ALA A 496 -15.47 32.43 16.59
C ALA A 496 -15.84 32.98 15.20
N ASN A 497 -14.96 33.79 14.60
CA ASN A 497 -15.17 34.35 13.26
C ASN A 497 -15.37 33.22 12.21
N GLY A 498 -16.34 33.39 11.30
CA GLY A 498 -16.74 32.37 10.32
C GLY A 498 -17.71 31.30 10.83
N THR A 499 -17.95 31.23 12.14
CA THR A 499 -18.86 30.25 12.75
C THR A 499 -20.21 30.88 13.12
N THR A 500 -21.29 30.30 12.62
CA THR A 500 -22.66 30.69 13.01
C THR A 500 -23.18 29.74 14.08
N ILE A 501 -23.64 30.26 15.20
CA ILE A 501 -24.31 29.47 16.24
C ILE A 501 -25.80 29.76 16.19
N THR A 502 -26.60 28.71 16.02
CA THR A 502 -28.06 28.76 16.18
C THR A 502 -28.45 27.98 17.43
N THR A 503 -29.51 28.40 18.12
CA THR A 503 -29.96 27.70 19.33
C THR A 503 -31.47 27.50 19.34
N ALA A 504 -31.91 26.37 19.88
CA ALA A 504 -33.33 26.05 20.07
C ALA A 504 -33.55 25.18 21.32
N ALA A 505 -34.77 25.15 21.84
CA ALA A 505 -35.13 24.28 22.95
C ALA A 505 -35.15 22.81 22.48
N ASN A 506 -34.46 21.93 23.20
CA ASN A 506 -34.41 20.48 22.95
C ASN A 506 -33.79 20.07 21.60
N PHE A 507 -32.85 20.86 21.07
CA PHE A 507 -32.19 20.54 19.81
C PHE A 507 -31.10 19.46 20.00
N ASN A 508 -31.11 18.43 19.16
CA ASN A 508 -30.02 17.46 19.06
C ASN A 508 -28.83 18.18 18.42
N SER A 509 -27.82 18.58 19.20
CA SER A 509 -26.72 19.42 18.70
C SER A 509 -26.18 18.94 17.34
N THR A 510 -26.23 19.77 16.29
CA THR A 510 -25.79 19.39 14.93
C THR A 510 -24.70 20.33 14.42
N CYS A 511 -23.90 19.84 13.48
CA CYS A 511 -22.86 20.61 12.81
C CYS A 511 -23.05 20.52 11.29
N SER A 512 -23.16 21.68 10.64
CA SER A 512 -23.16 21.80 9.18
C SER A 512 -21.87 22.47 8.72
N ILE A 513 -20.92 21.64 8.29
CA ILE A 513 -19.60 22.00 7.78
C ILE A 513 -19.22 21.01 6.67
N TYR A 514 -18.20 21.33 5.89
CA TYR A 514 -17.61 20.48 4.85
C TYR A 514 -17.59 18.98 5.19
N CYS A 515 -16.96 18.58 6.31
CA CYS A 515 -16.82 17.17 6.69
C CYS A 515 -18.16 16.46 6.97
N HIS A 516 -19.22 17.23 7.21
CA HIS A 516 -20.56 16.75 7.54
C HIS A 516 -21.55 16.90 6.37
N GLY A 517 -21.05 17.17 5.16
CA GLY A 517 -21.85 17.12 3.93
C GLY A 517 -22.61 18.40 3.58
N ASN A 518 -22.34 19.52 4.25
CA ASN A 518 -22.94 20.84 3.95
C ASN A 518 -22.85 21.20 2.45
N THR A 519 -21.71 20.91 1.84
CA THR A 519 -21.42 21.24 0.43
C THR A 519 -21.83 20.14 -0.55
N LEU A 520 -22.47 19.07 -0.08
CA LEU A 520 -22.80 17.87 -0.86
C LEU A 520 -24.30 17.74 -1.07
N THR A 521 -24.69 17.04 -2.13
CA THR A 521 -26.09 16.83 -2.51
C THR A 521 -26.41 15.35 -2.70
N GLY A 522 -27.70 15.00 -2.61
CA GLY A 522 -28.20 13.64 -2.82
C GLY A 522 -28.11 12.70 -1.61
N GLY A 523 -27.43 13.08 -0.53
CA GLY A 523 -27.37 12.31 0.72
C GLY A 523 -28.64 12.47 1.57
N THR A 524 -28.93 11.49 2.42
CA THR A 524 -30.11 11.52 3.31
C THR A 524 -29.88 12.29 4.62
N LEU A 525 -28.63 12.59 5.01
CA LEU A 525 -28.26 13.27 6.26
C LEU A 525 -27.05 14.20 6.05
N THR A 526 -27.28 15.40 5.50
CA THR A 526 -26.26 16.46 5.30
C THR A 526 -26.09 17.41 6.49
N ASN A 527 -26.76 17.10 7.62
CA ASN A 527 -26.64 17.81 8.90
C ASN A 527 -26.70 16.80 10.06
N PRO A 528 -25.65 16.00 10.25
CA PRO A 528 -25.62 14.91 11.23
C PRO A 528 -25.68 15.41 12.67
N SER A 529 -26.26 14.59 13.53
CA SER A 529 -26.37 14.87 14.97
C SER A 529 -25.11 14.45 15.73
N TRP A 530 -24.65 15.34 16.62
CA TRP A 530 -23.53 15.10 17.55
C TRP A 530 -23.81 13.99 18.57
N THR A 531 -25.08 13.65 18.78
CA THR A 531 -25.54 12.61 19.71
C THR A 531 -26.17 11.41 18.99
N GLY A 532 -26.29 11.43 17.66
CA GLY A 532 -26.97 10.39 16.87
C GLY A 532 -26.20 9.07 16.67
N GLY A 533 -24.97 8.98 17.17
CA GLY A 533 -24.15 7.76 17.15
C GLY A 533 -23.69 7.33 15.74
N ALA A 534 -23.32 6.05 15.60
CA ALA A 534 -22.70 5.51 14.39
C ALA A 534 -23.57 5.60 13.13
N SER A 535 -24.90 5.65 13.28
CA SER A 535 -25.86 5.77 12.17
C SER A 535 -25.64 7.04 11.33
N GLN A 536 -25.07 8.08 11.93
CA GLN A 536 -24.82 9.37 11.28
C GLN A 536 -23.65 9.31 10.27
N ALA A 537 -22.84 8.25 10.31
CA ALA A 537 -21.65 8.10 9.48
C ALA A 537 -21.76 6.98 8.42
N ALA A 538 -22.96 6.44 8.18
CA ALA A 538 -23.15 5.39 7.18
C ALA A 538 -22.89 5.89 5.74
N CYS A 539 -22.29 5.07 4.88
CA CYS A 539 -22.05 5.46 3.48
C CYS A 539 -23.36 5.83 2.77
N GLY A 540 -23.33 6.85 1.93
CA GLY A 540 -24.50 7.36 1.20
C GLY A 540 -25.32 8.42 1.95
N THR A 541 -25.11 8.60 3.25
CA THR A 541 -25.86 9.60 4.03
C THR A 541 -25.38 11.03 3.76
N CYS A 542 -24.08 11.22 3.53
CA CYS A 542 -23.48 12.54 3.26
C CYS A 542 -23.65 12.99 1.79
N HIS A 543 -23.41 12.07 0.84
CA HIS A 543 -23.66 12.28 -0.58
C HIS A 543 -24.28 10.99 -1.15
N GLY A 544 -25.32 11.11 -1.96
CA GLY A 544 -26.11 9.97 -2.45
C GLY A 544 -25.43 9.12 -3.52
N ALA A 545 -24.11 9.22 -3.66
CA ALA A 545 -23.39 8.52 -4.71
C ALA A 545 -23.12 7.08 -4.29
N THR A 546 -23.52 6.14 -5.13
CA THR A 546 -23.33 4.70 -4.94
C THR A 546 -22.64 4.10 -6.16
N ALA A 547 -22.20 2.85 -6.07
CA ALA A 547 -21.70 2.13 -7.24
C ALA A 547 -22.73 2.03 -8.37
N ALA A 548 -24.04 2.04 -8.05
CA ALA A 548 -25.12 2.02 -9.03
C ALA A 548 -25.46 3.42 -9.59
N ALA A 549 -25.29 4.46 -8.78
CA ALA A 549 -25.55 5.85 -9.11
C ALA A 549 -24.31 6.71 -8.77
N PRO A 550 -23.28 6.72 -9.64
CA PRO A 550 -22.07 7.48 -9.40
C PRO A 550 -22.33 9.00 -9.48
N PRO A 551 -21.41 9.85 -9.00
CA PRO A 551 -21.54 11.30 -9.15
C PRO A 551 -21.73 11.69 -10.63
N THR A 552 -22.53 12.72 -10.91
CA THR A 552 -22.77 13.20 -12.29
C THR A 552 -21.69 14.16 -12.80
N THR A 553 -20.77 14.57 -11.93
CA THR A 553 -19.71 15.52 -12.26
C THR A 553 -18.57 14.85 -13.03
N GLY A 554 -17.93 15.59 -13.93
CA GLY A 554 -16.86 15.07 -14.77
C GLY A 554 -17.34 13.95 -15.71
N SER A 555 -16.56 12.88 -15.84
CA SER A 555 -16.84 11.74 -16.72
C SER A 555 -17.25 10.46 -15.97
N HIS A 556 -17.68 10.56 -14.71
CA HIS A 556 -18.03 9.40 -13.87
C HIS A 556 -19.10 8.51 -14.50
N ALA A 557 -20.16 9.07 -15.08
CA ALA A 557 -21.26 8.30 -15.68
C ALA A 557 -20.84 7.41 -16.87
N ILE A 558 -19.71 7.68 -17.49
CA ILE A 558 -19.16 6.86 -18.59
C ILE A 558 -18.38 5.67 -18.04
N HIS A 559 -17.65 5.89 -16.95
CA HIS A 559 -16.70 4.92 -16.42
C HIS A 559 -17.33 4.04 -15.33
N ALA A 560 -18.18 4.61 -14.48
CA ALA A 560 -18.81 3.95 -13.34
C ALA A 560 -20.35 3.89 -13.50
N GLY A 561 -20.99 3.04 -12.70
CA GLY A 561 -22.46 2.92 -12.66
C GLY A 561 -23.04 1.79 -13.51
N ALA A 562 -24.24 1.32 -13.14
CA ALA A 562 -24.94 0.24 -13.85
C ALA A 562 -25.37 0.61 -15.29
N ALA A 563 -25.37 1.89 -15.63
CA ALA A 563 -25.71 2.42 -16.95
C ALA A 563 -24.49 2.85 -17.79
N GLY A 564 -23.28 2.85 -17.21
CA GLY A 564 -22.05 3.21 -17.93
C GLY A 564 -21.55 2.05 -18.80
N PRO A 565 -20.97 2.29 -19.98
CA PRO A 565 -20.49 1.24 -20.88
C PRO A 565 -19.39 0.34 -20.29
N LEU A 566 -18.74 0.76 -19.18
CA LEU A 566 -17.67 0.00 -18.51
C LEU A 566 -18.06 -0.55 -17.13
N ALA A 567 -19.11 -0.01 -16.50
CA ALA A 567 -19.60 -0.41 -15.17
C ALA A 567 -18.51 -0.61 -14.09
N MET A 568 -17.50 0.26 -14.06
CA MET A 568 -16.39 0.17 -13.10
C MET A 568 -16.85 0.49 -11.68
N SER A 569 -16.28 -0.23 -10.71
CA SER A 569 -16.45 0.08 -9.28
C SER A 569 -15.53 1.25 -8.87
N CYS A 570 -15.97 2.06 -7.92
CA CYS A 570 -15.27 3.31 -7.55
C CYS A 570 -13.83 3.06 -7.06
N ASP A 571 -13.59 1.93 -6.39
CA ASP A 571 -12.29 1.51 -5.86
C ASP A 571 -11.26 1.20 -6.95
N GLN A 572 -11.70 0.96 -8.19
CA GLN A 572 -10.78 0.85 -9.33
C GLN A 572 -10.11 2.18 -9.67
N CYS A 573 -10.71 3.32 -9.30
CA CYS A 573 -10.18 4.64 -9.58
C CYS A 573 -9.79 5.43 -8.33
N HIS A 574 -10.42 5.20 -7.19
CA HIS A 574 -10.19 5.94 -5.95
C HIS A 574 -9.47 5.11 -4.88
N GLY A 575 -9.29 3.81 -5.10
CA GLY A 575 -8.83 2.88 -4.08
C GLY A 575 -9.92 2.50 -3.07
N PRO A 576 -9.66 1.55 -2.17
CA PRO A 576 -10.63 1.09 -1.18
C PRO A 576 -10.83 2.12 -0.06
N HIS A 577 -12.07 2.56 0.15
CA HIS A 577 -12.47 3.43 1.25
C HIS A 577 -13.55 2.75 2.10
N PRO A 578 -13.19 2.05 3.19
CA PRO A 578 -14.14 1.32 4.03
C PRO A 578 -14.96 2.24 4.96
N ASP A 579 -14.66 3.54 5.00
CA ASP A 579 -15.29 4.52 5.88
C ASP A 579 -15.23 5.95 5.31
N ASN A 580 -15.60 6.93 6.15
CA ASN A 580 -15.60 8.35 5.80
C ASN A 580 -14.20 8.99 5.78
N SER A 581 -13.09 8.22 5.83
CA SER A 581 -11.72 8.76 5.75
C SER A 581 -11.41 9.48 4.43
N HIS A 582 -12.25 9.32 3.41
CA HIS A 582 -12.14 10.01 2.14
C HIS A 582 -12.62 11.48 2.16
N VAL A 583 -13.05 12.03 3.31
CA VAL A 583 -13.36 13.46 3.48
C VAL A 583 -12.14 14.32 3.83
N ASN A 584 -10.95 13.93 3.36
CA ASN A 584 -9.64 14.54 3.64
C ASN A 584 -9.39 15.90 2.94
N GLY A 585 -10.44 16.53 2.41
CA GLY A 585 -10.32 17.81 1.72
C GLY A 585 -9.61 17.73 0.37
N SER A 586 -9.49 16.54 -0.23
CA SER A 586 -8.92 16.32 -1.55
C SER A 586 -9.66 15.17 -2.26
N VAL A 587 -9.65 15.13 -3.60
CA VAL A 587 -10.08 13.93 -4.33
C VAL A 587 -8.84 13.11 -4.60
N ASN A 588 -8.76 11.92 -4.00
CA ASN A 588 -7.67 10.99 -4.20
C ASN A 588 -8.02 10.02 -5.32
N TRP A 589 -7.05 9.65 -6.15
CA TRP A 589 -7.17 8.53 -7.08
C TRP A 589 -6.09 7.48 -6.82
N ASP A 590 -6.46 6.24 -7.03
CA ASP A 590 -5.58 5.07 -7.03
C ASP A 590 -6.03 4.14 -8.16
N LEU A 591 -5.23 4.13 -9.22
CA LEU A 591 -5.43 3.33 -10.43
C LEU A 591 -4.60 2.04 -10.40
N THR A 592 -3.98 1.70 -9.26
CA THR A 592 -3.17 0.48 -9.12
C THR A 592 -4.04 -0.78 -9.20
N ALA A 593 -5.32 -0.71 -8.84
CA ALA A 593 -6.26 -1.82 -8.98
C ALA A 593 -6.83 -2.00 -10.40
N VAL A 594 -6.64 -1.02 -11.30
CA VAL A 594 -7.08 -1.15 -12.69
C VAL A 594 -6.35 -2.33 -13.36
N GLY A 595 -7.07 -3.22 -14.04
CA GLY A 595 -6.49 -4.41 -14.68
C GLY A 595 -5.34 -4.07 -15.64
N GLY A 596 -4.31 -4.93 -15.68
CA GLY A 596 -3.11 -4.73 -16.51
C GLY A 596 -3.42 -4.56 -18.00
N GLN A 597 -4.52 -5.15 -18.48
CA GLN A 597 -4.99 -4.95 -19.85
C GLN A 597 -5.38 -3.51 -20.20
N TYR A 598 -5.50 -2.60 -19.22
CA TYR A 598 -5.91 -1.21 -19.43
C TYR A 598 -4.78 -0.18 -19.22
N LYS A 599 -3.57 -0.62 -18.82
CA LYS A 599 -2.53 0.25 -18.23
C LYS A 599 -1.42 0.81 -19.17
N THR A 600 -1.34 0.45 -20.46
CA THR A 600 -0.28 0.99 -21.38
C THR A 600 -0.76 1.08 -22.84
N PRO A 601 -0.29 2.07 -23.67
CA PRO A 601 1.11 2.52 -23.73
C PRO A 601 1.35 4.05 -23.84
N SER A 602 1.77 4.68 -22.74
CA SER A 602 3.11 5.30 -22.61
C SER A 602 3.26 5.78 -21.16
N ALA A 603 4.32 5.31 -20.52
CA ALA A 603 4.53 5.38 -19.08
C ALA A 603 4.95 6.78 -18.55
N ALA A 604 4.25 7.88 -18.90
CA ALA A 604 4.77 9.20 -18.52
C ALA A 604 3.76 10.30 -18.14
N SER A 605 2.44 10.15 -18.28
CA SER A 605 1.55 11.32 -18.13
C SER A 605 0.84 11.46 -16.78
N TYR A 606 0.64 10.38 -16.01
CA TYR A 606 -0.03 10.47 -14.70
C TYR A 606 0.52 9.44 -13.72
N ALA A 607 0.62 9.84 -12.45
CA ALA A 607 0.98 8.94 -11.36
C ALA A 607 -0.16 7.94 -11.11
N ALA A 608 0.18 6.67 -10.90
CA ALA A 608 -0.79 5.60 -10.63
C ALA A 608 -1.65 5.91 -9.39
N THR A 609 -1.11 6.70 -8.47
CA THR A 609 -1.81 7.27 -7.33
C THR A 609 -1.59 8.77 -7.28
N GLY A 610 -2.55 9.53 -6.75
CA GLY A 610 -2.40 10.97 -6.59
C GLY A 610 -3.62 11.63 -5.95
N THR A 611 -3.56 12.96 -5.80
CA THR A 611 -4.67 13.73 -5.24
C THR A 611 -4.80 15.06 -5.95
N THR A 612 -6.01 15.63 -5.99
CA THR A 612 -6.27 16.94 -6.64
C THR A 612 -5.72 18.13 -5.86
N THR A 613 -5.35 17.94 -4.59
CA THR A 613 -4.96 18.97 -3.62
C THR A 613 -5.99 20.09 -3.41
N ASN A 614 -7.17 19.98 -4.02
CA ASN A 614 -8.27 20.94 -3.97
C ASN A 614 -9.48 20.33 -3.23
N LEU A 615 -10.20 21.17 -2.51
CA LEU A 615 -11.40 20.80 -1.74
C LEU A 615 -12.45 20.12 -2.66
N ALA A 616 -12.99 18.97 -2.24
CA ALA A 616 -13.93 18.18 -3.03
C ALA A 616 -15.39 18.61 -2.80
N PRO A 617 -16.27 18.71 -3.82
CA PRO A 617 -16.01 18.41 -5.23
C PRO A 617 -15.19 19.52 -5.90
N SER A 618 -14.12 19.14 -6.60
CA SER A 618 -13.27 20.05 -7.38
C SER A 618 -13.80 20.16 -8.81
N SER A 619 -13.77 21.36 -9.39
CA SER A 619 -14.00 21.60 -10.81
C SER A 619 -12.75 21.40 -11.67
N ALA A 620 -11.57 21.31 -11.04
CA ALA A 620 -10.32 21.02 -11.72
C ALA A 620 -10.21 19.51 -11.96
N TYR A 621 -10.19 19.13 -13.24
CA TYR A 621 -10.09 17.75 -13.70
C TYR A 621 -8.74 17.49 -14.38
N GLY A 622 -8.16 16.32 -14.11
CA GLY A 622 -6.90 15.89 -14.74
C GLY A 622 -7.09 15.29 -16.14
N THR A 623 -5.99 14.93 -16.79
CA THR A 623 -6.01 14.14 -18.05
C THR A 623 -5.72 12.67 -17.76
N CYS A 624 -6.21 11.76 -18.61
CA CYS A 624 -6.03 10.31 -18.44
C CYS A 624 -5.47 9.66 -19.71
N SER A 625 -4.38 8.88 -19.60
CA SER A 625 -3.70 8.22 -20.74
C SER A 625 -3.66 6.70 -20.59
N VAL A 626 -4.81 6.04 -20.74
CA VAL A 626 -4.96 4.58 -20.59
C VAL A 626 -5.09 3.90 -21.96
N LYS A 627 -4.90 2.57 -22.02
CA LYS A 627 -5.04 1.79 -23.26
C LYS A 627 -6.40 1.98 -23.94
N CYS A 628 -7.47 2.14 -23.15
CA CYS A 628 -8.82 2.42 -23.67
C CYS A 628 -8.91 3.78 -24.39
N HIS A 629 -8.01 4.71 -24.09
CA HIS A 629 -7.87 5.99 -24.77
C HIS A 629 -6.81 5.94 -25.88
N GLY A 630 -6.19 4.78 -26.15
CA GLY A 630 -5.13 4.63 -27.14
C GLY A 630 -3.92 5.51 -26.80
N SER A 631 -3.52 6.38 -27.74
CA SER A 631 -2.48 7.40 -27.51
C SER A 631 -3.02 8.70 -26.88
N ALA A 632 -4.28 8.71 -26.39
CA ALA A 632 -4.98 9.95 -26.04
C ALA A 632 -4.80 10.33 -24.60
N THR A 633 -4.81 11.64 -24.40
CA THR A 633 -4.75 12.28 -23.08
C THR A 633 -6.02 13.12 -22.84
N PRO A 634 -7.25 12.56 -22.98
CA PRO A 634 -8.47 13.32 -22.74
C PRO A 634 -8.49 13.92 -21.34
N THR A 635 -9.04 15.13 -21.23
CA THR A 635 -9.34 15.75 -19.94
C THR A 635 -10.62 15.15 -19.38
N TRP A 636 -10.61 14.76 -18.10
CA TRP A 636 -11.80 14.26 -17.43
C TRP A 636 -12.89 15.34 -17.39
N GLY A 637 -14.12 14.98 -17.74
CA GLY A 637 -15.20 15.95 -17.94
C GLY A 637 -15.14 16.77 -19.23
N GLY A 638 -14.19 16.49 -20.14
CA GLY A 638 -14.12 17.13 -21.45
C GLY A 638 -15.28 16.76 -22.38
N THR A 639 -15.48 17.56 -23.43
CA THR A 639 -16.51 17.29 -24.46
C THR A 639 -16.25 15.96 -25.16
N LEU A 640 -17.24 15.06 -25.11
CA LEU A 640 -17.21 13.81 -25.86
C LEU A 640 -17.70 14.05 -27.28
N TRP A 641 -17.04 13.43 -28.26
CA TRP A 641 -17.45 13.49 -29.66
C TRP A 641 -18.74 12.70 -29.95
N SER A 642 -18.91 11.55 -29.28
CA SER A 642 -20.09 10.70 -29.39
C SER A 642 -20.50 10.20 -28.01
N THR A 643 -21.79 10.32 -27.69
CA THR A 643 -22.41 9.80 -26.46
C THR A 643 -23.28 8.57 -26.73
N THR A 644 -23.45 8.18 -28.00
CA THR A 644 -24.41 7.15 -28.44
C THR A 644 -23.76 6.04 -29.28
N ASP A 645 -22.74 6.34 -30.08
CA ASP A 645 -21.95 5.37 -30.86
C ASP A 645 -20.59 5.14 -30.20
N GLN A 646 -20.37 3.92 -29.69
CA GLN A 646 -19.14 3.54 -28.99
C GLN A 646 -17.91 3.52 -29.91
N CYS A 647 -18.08 3.14 -31.18
CA CYS A 647 -16.99 3.20 -32.16
C CYS A 647 -16.77 4.64 -32.64
N GLY A 648 -17.84 5.44 -32.66
CA GLY A 648 -17.83 6.90 -32.85
C GLY A 648 -16.92 7.64 -31.89
N MET A 649 -16.56 7.04 -30.75
CA MET A 649 -15.63 7.64 -29.77
C MET A 649 -14.17 7.64 -30.24
N CYS A 650 -13.81 6.80 -31.21
CA CYS A 650 -12.43 6.64 -31.69
C CYS A 650 -12.29 6.72 -33.22
N HIS A 651 -13.31 6.26 -33.96
CA HIS A 651 -13.42 6.30 -35.42
C HIS A 651 -14.75 6.97 -35.82
N SER A 652 -14.99 7.19 -37.11
CA SER A 652 -16.16 7.96 -37.59
C SER A 652 -17.54 7.42 -37.15
N SER A 653 -17.90 6.16 -37.41
CA SER A 653 -19.15 5.54 -36.92
C SER A 653 -19.24 4.03 -37.22
N THR A 654 -20.09 3.30 -36.48
CA THR A 654 -20.59 1.95 -36.84
C THR A 654 -21.97 1.94 -37.50
N ALA A 655 -22.66 3.07 -37.55
CA ALA A 655 -23.96 3.15 -38.19
C ALA A 655 -23.84 2.86 -39.69
N SER A 656 -24.82 2.14 -40.25
CA SER A 656 -24.90 1.93 -41.70
C SER A 656 -24.92 3.29 -42.41
N GLY A 657 -23.98 3.51 -43.34
CA GLY A 657 -23.80 4.80 -44.03
C GLY A 657 -23.09 5.89 -43.22
N GLY A 658 -22.59 5.60 -42.02
CA GLY A 658 -21.86 6.56 -41.18
C GLY A 658 -20.46 6.92 -41.70
N VAL A 659 -19.84 6.01 -42.45
CA VAL A 659 -18.59 6.27 -43.18
C VAL A 659 -18.91 6.64 -44.62
N THR A 660 -18.50 7.84 -45.05
CA THR A 660 -18.71 8.32 -46.42
C THR A 660 -17.41 8.93 -46.97
N ALA A 661 -17.39 9.33 -48.25
CA ALA A 661 -16.27 10.09 -48.81
C ALA A 661 -16.04 11.42 -48.09
N THR A 662 -17.10 12.04 -47.55
CA THR A 662 -17.07 13.30 -46.81
C THR A 662 -16.95 13.13 -45.29
N THR A 663 -17.17 11.91 -44.78
CA THR A 663 -16.96 11.51 -43.38
C THR A 663 -16.10 10.24 -43.36
N PRO A 664 -14.83 10.35 -43.74
CA PRO A 664 -13.97 9.18 -43.88
C PRO A 664 -13.72 8.49 -42.54
N PHE A 665 -13.29 7.23 -42.58
CA PHE A 665 -13.05 6.42 -41.38
C PHE A 665 -12.10 7.08 -40.35
N TYR A 666 -11.22 7.96 -40.83
CA TYR A 666 -10.23 8.71 -40.06
C TYR A 666 -10.67 10.11 -39.58
N ASP A 667 -11.83 10.63 -40.00
CA ASP A 667 -12.18 12.05 -39.85
C ASP A 667 -12.23 12.55 -38.38
N THR A 668 -12.42 11.65 -37.43
CA THR A 668 -12.78 12.00 -36.04
C THR A 668 -11.82 11.49 -34.97
N SER A 669 -10.60 11.04 -35.32
CA SER A 669 -9.71 10.42 -34.34
C SER A 669 -8.99 11.44 -33.42
N TYR A 670 -9.61 11.78 -32.28
CA TYR A 670 -8.84 12.25 -31.12
C TYR A 670 -8.07 11.04 -30.56
N PRO A 671 -6.76 11.15 -30.31
CA PRO A 671 -5.95 12.36 -30.07
C PRO A 671 -4.87 12.64 -31.15
N VAL A 672 -4.56 11.66 -31.98
CA VAL A 672 -3.64 11.78 -33.11
C VAL A 672 -4.55 11.65 -34.30
N LYS A 673 -4.90 12.81 -34.86
CA LYS A 673 -5.76 12.89 -36.03
C LYS A 673 -5.03 12.17 -37.16
N VAL A 674 -5.40 10.93 -37.45
CA VAL A 674 -5.08 10.33 -38.73
C VAL A 674 -5.86 11.16 -39.74
N THR A 675 -5.18 11.87 -40.62
CA THR A 675 -5.82 12.86 -41.50
C THR A 675 -5.92 12.37 -42.94
N THR A 676 -5.36 11.20 -43.26
CA THR A 676 -5.24 10.73 -44.64
C THR A 676 -5.38 9.21 -44.74
N VAL A 677 -5.84 8.75 -45.91
CA VAL A 677 -5.88 7.32 -46.30
C VAL A 677 -4.49 6.69 -46.48
N THR A 678 -3.42 7.48 -46.41
CA THR A 678 -2.03 7.01 -46.55
C THR A 678 -1.43 6.54 -45.22
N ASP A 679 -2.10 6.76 -44.09
CA ASP A 679 -1.68 6.21 -42.80
C ASP A 679 -2.01 4.71 -42.74
N ALA A 680 -1.02 3.87 -42.44
CA ALA A 680 -1.18 2.41 -42.39
C ALA A 680 -2.23 1.93 -41.36
N LYS A 681 -2.54 2.72 -40.33
CA LYS A 681 -3.57 2.38 -39.31
C LYS A 681 -4.99 2.48 -39.86
N VAL A 682 -5.22 3.36 -40.84
CA VAL A 682 -6.54 3.54 -41.46
C VAL A 682 -6.57 2.97 -42.86
N GLY A 683 -5.58 3.30 -43.69
CA GLY A 683 -5.44 2.81 -45.06
C GLY A 683 -6.74 2.86 -45.86
N ALA A 684 -7.03 1.76 -46.55
CA ALA A 684 -8.16 1.62 -47.45
C ALA A 684 -9.52 1.38 -46.75
N HIS A 685 -9.68 1.56 -45.43
CA HIS A 685 -10.99 1.35 -44.77
C HIS A 685 -12.10 2.20 -45.41
N THR A 686 -11.86 3.50 -45.64
CA THR A 686 -12.88 4.37 -46.24
C THR A 686 -13.29 3.90 -47.63
N SER A 687 -12.35 3.45 -48.47
CA SER A 687 -12.68 3.02 -49.84
C SER A 687 -13.52 1.76 -49.85
N HIS A 688 -13.31 0.83 -48.91
CA HIS A 688 -14.11 -0.40 -48.81
C HIS A 688 -15.49 -0.15 -48.17
N ILE A 689 -15.53 0.58 -47.04
CA ILE A 689 -16.76 0.78 -46.27
C ILE A 689 -17.70 1.74 -47.00
N ALA A 690 -17.19 2.84 -47.55
CA ALA A 690 -18.00 3.78 -48.31
C ALA A 690 -18.12 3.41 -49.80
N MET A 691 -17.39 2.38 -50.26
CA MET A 691 -17.33 1.95 -51.67
C MET A 691 -17.15 3.11 -52.64
N THR A 692 -16.11 3.91 -52.40
CA THR A 692 -15.88 5.19 -53.11
C THR A 692 -15.66 5.01 -54.61
N ASP A 693 -15.26 3.81 -55.04
CA ASP A 693 -15.07 3.44 -56.44
C ASP A 693 -16.36 2.91 -57.11
N SER A 694 -17.45 2.68 -56.36
CA SER A 694 -18.73 2.15 -56.86
C SER A 694 -18.66 0.77 -57.54
N LEU A 695 -17.62 -0.04 -57.30
CA LEU A 695 -17.47 -1.35 -57.92
C LEU A 695 -18.34 -2.46 -57.35
N ALA A 696 -18.77 -2.31 -56.10
CA ALA A 696 -19.61 -3.26 -55.41
C ALA A 696 -20.60 -2.52 -54.50
N THR A 697 -21.30 -3.25 -53.62
CA THR A 697 -22.01 -2.65 -52.49
C THR A 697 -21.03 -2.26 -51.39
N ALA A 698 -21.35 -1.23 -50.60
CA ALA A 698 -20.63 -0.87 -49.38
C ALA A 698 -20.31 -2.10 -48.53
N MET A 699 -19.03 -2.28 -48.19
CA MET A 699 -18.60 -3.43 -47.39
C MET A 699 -18.78 -3.15 -45.90
N ASN A 700 -19.21 -4.16 -45.17
CA ASN A 700 -19.17 -4.16 -43.71
C ASN A 700 -17.80 -4.67 -43.24
N CYS A 701 -17.45 -4.38 -41.99
CA CYS A 701 -16.19 -4.84 -41.41
C CYS A 701 -16.06 -6.38 -41.47
N ALA A 702 -17.20 -7.07 -41.28
CA ALA A 702 -17.35 -8.52 -41.34
C ALA A 702 -17.00 -9.16 -42.71
N ASP A 703 -17.00 -8.36 -43.78
CA ASP A 703 -16.75 -8.84 -45.14
C ASP A 703 -15.26 -8.98 -45.44
N CYS A 704 -14.40 -8.27 -44.71
CA CYS A 704 -12.94 -8.37 -44.80
C CYS A 704 -12.36 -9.24 -43.68
N HIS A 705 -12.75 -8.94 -42.45
CA HIS A 705 -12.32 -9.65 -41.25
C HIS A 705 -13.53 -10.08 -40.42
N GLY A 706 -13.38 -10.97 -39.45
CA GLY A 706 -14.47 -11.40 -38.57
C GLY A 706 -15.06 -10.25 -37.72
N ALA A 707 -16.01 -10.58 -36.84
CA ALA A 707 -16.64 -9.61 -35.96
C ALA A 707 -15.61 -8.85 -35.10
N VAL A 708 -15.74 -7.52 -35.07
CA VAL A 708 -14.91 -6.65 -34.24
C VAL A 708 -15.66 -6.31 -32.97
N THR A 709 -15.09 -6.67 -31.83
CA THR A 709 -15.63 -6.35 -30.51
C THR A 709 -14.70 -5.36 -29.82
N LEU A 710 -15.23 -4.18 -29.46
CA LEU A 710 -14.48 -3.12 -28.76
C LEU A 710 -13.80 -3.60 -27.47
N THR A 711 -14.43 -4.53 -26.75
CA THR A 711 -13.92 -5.09 -25.50
C THR A 711 -12.91 -6.21 -25.71
N SER A 712 -12.65 -6.63 -26.96
CA SER A 712 -11.62 -7.63 -27.23
C SER A 712 -10.24 -7.07 -26.87
N GLY A 713 -9.46 -7.85 -26.12
CA GLY A 713 -8.07 -7.51 -25.77
C GLY A 713 -7.15 -7.29 -26.99
N THR A 714 -7.60 -7.71 -28.18
CA THR A 714 -6.90 -7.56 -29.46
C THR A 714 -7.23 -6.29 -30.24
N HIS A 715 -8.33 -5.58 -29.93
CA HIS A 715 -8.81 -4.47 -30.76
C HIS A 715 -7.97 -3.19 -30.61
N MET A 716 -7.55 -2.85 -29.38
CA MET A 716 -6.77 -1.65 -29.06
C MET A 716 -5.35 -1.96 -28.55
N ASN A 717 -4.72 -3.03 -29.04
CA ASN A 717 -3.38 -3.45 -28.57
C ASN A 717 -2.23 -2.96 -29.46
N GLY A 718 -2.51 -2.12 -30.46
CA GLY A 718 -1.49 -1.56 -31.35
C GLY A 718 -0.91 -2.54 -32.37
N THR A 719 -1.51 -3.74 -32.50
CA THR A 719 -1.10 -4.77 -33.46
C THR A 719 -2.31 -5.21 -34.29
N THR A 720 -2.08 -5.60 -35.54
CA THR A 720 -3.14 -6.06 -36.45
C THR A 720 -3.53 -7.50 -36.14
N ASN A 721 -4.56 -7.67 -35.32
CA ASN A 721 -5.07 -8.99 -34.93
C ASN A 721 -6.51 -9.13 -35.38
N PHE A 722 -6.72 -9.94 -36.41
CA PHE A 722 -8.05 -10.30 -36.86
C PHE A 722 -8.00 -11.65 -37.57
N VAL A 723 -9.17 -12.27 -37.69
CA VAL A 723 -9.37 -13.46 -38.51
C VAL A 723 -10.01 -13.01 -39.81
N TRP A 724 -9.57 -13.55 -40.95
CA TRP A 724 -10.17 -13.24 -42.24
C TRP A 724 -11.61 -13.73 -42.34
N SER A 725 -12.46 -13.00 -43.08
CA SER A 725 -13.84 -13.41 -43.34
C SER A 725 -13.91 -14.65 -44.25
N VAL A 726 -15.09 -15.29 -44.30
CA VAL A 726 -15.36 -16.37 -45.27
C VAL A 726 -15.29 -15.85 -46.71
N LEU A 727 -15.75 -14.62 -46.95
CA LEU A 727 -15.74 -14.01 -48.27
C LEU A 727 -14.31 -13.78 -48.78
N ALA A 728 -13.40 -13.30 -47.93
CA ALA A 728 -12.00 -13.12 -48.28
C ALA A 728 -11.29 -14.44 -48.63
N GLN A 729 -11.71 -15.56 -48.02
CA GLN A 729 -11.17 -16.91 -48.19
C GLN A 729 -11.80 -17.69 -49.36
N LYS A 730 -12.74 -17.10 -50.09
CA LYS A 730 -13.49 -17.80 -51.14
C LYS A 730 -12.55 -18.38 -52.20
N GLY A 731 -12.84 -19.61 -52.64
CA GLY A 731 -11.95 -20.38 -53.52
C GLY A 731 -10.87 -21.18 -52.78
N GLY A 732 -10.98 -21.33 -51.45
CA GLY A 732 -9.99 -22.06 -50.64
C GLY A 732 -8.69 -21.28 -50.43
N LEU A 733 -8.76 -19.96 -50.60
CA LEU A 733 -7.62 -19.07 -50.45
C LEU A 733 -7.26 -18.90 -48.97
N ALA A 734 -5.97 -18.62 -48.71
CA ALA A 734 -5.46 -18.24 -47.40
C ALA A 734 -4.99 -16.79 -47.42
N PRO A 735 -5.91 -15.81 -47.22
CA PRO A 735 -5.58 -14.40 -47.19
C PRO A 735 -4.51 -14.07 -46.16
N ALA A 736 -3.64 -13.12 -46.47
CA ALA A 736 -2.62 -12.64 -45.57
C ALA A 736 -2.42 -11.13 -45.70
N TYR A 737 -2.05 -10.50 -44.59
CA TYR A 737 -1.65 -9.09 -44.52
C TYR A 737 -0.30 -9.03 -43.81
N ASN A 738 0.70 -8.43 -44.46
CA ASN A 738 2.00 -8.19 -43.86
C ASN A 738 2.02 -6.78 -43.24
N PRO A 739 1.95 -6.64 -41.90
CA PRO A 739 1.90 -5.33 -41.26
C PRO A 739 3.20 -4.52 -41.41
N ALA A 740 4.34 -5.16 -41.72
CA ALA A 740 5.61 -4.47 -41.91
C ALA A 740 5.70 -3.77 -43.28
N THR A 741 5.09 -4.36 -44.31
CA THR A 741 5.11 -3.82 -45.69
C THR A 741 3.78 -3.23 -46.13
N GLY A 742 2.70 -3.47 -45.38
CA GLY A 742 1.34 -3.09 -45.73
C GLY A 742 0.74 -3.91 -46.87
N VAL A 743 1.36 -5.01 -47.29
CA VAL A 743 0.95 -5.78 -48.48
C VAL A 743 -0.11 -6.82 -48.12
N CYS A 744 -1.21 -6.83 -48.86
CA CYS A 744 -2.23 -7.87 -48.82
C CYS A 744 -1.91 -8.95 -49.86
N SER A 745 -2.15 -10.22 -49.58
CA SER A 745 -1.93 -11.32 -50.54
C SER A 745 -2.96 -12.44 -50.38
N ASN A 746 -3.15 -13.22 -51.45
CA ASN A 746 -4.07 -14.37 -51.50
C ASN A 746 -5.52 -14.02 -51.08
N VAL A 747 -5.98 -12.80 -51.41
CA VAL A 747 -7.34 -12.34 -51.09
C VAL A 747 -8.25 -12.52 -52.30
N TYR A 748 -9.43 -13.10 -52.09
CA TYR A 748 -10.43 -13.30 -53.15
C TYR A 748 -10.78 -11.99 -53.89
N CYS A 749 -11.12 -10.93 -53.17
CA CYS A 749 -11.53 -9.63 -53.75
C CYS A 749 -10.41 -8.91 -54.53
N HIS A 750 -9.14 -9.30 -54.36
CA HIS A 750 -8.01 -8.74 -55.10
C HIS A 750 -7.54 -9.65 -56.24
N GLY A 751 -8.36 -10.63 -56.65
CA GLY A 751 -8.10 -11.41 -57.85
C GLY A 751 -7.12 -12.56 -57.67
N ALA A 752 -6.86 -13.01 -56.43
CA ALA A 752 -5.95 -14.13 -56.19
C ALA A 752 -6.44 -15.45 -56.83
N ALA A 753 -7.77 -15.67 -56.86
CA ALA A 753 -8.41 -16.74 -57.63
C ALA A 753 -9.86 -16.34 -57.96
N MET A 754 -10.15 -16.04 -59.22
CA MET A 754 -11.48 -15.68 -59.69
C MET A 754 -12.27 -16.91 -60.16
N PRO A 755 -13.61 -16.85 -60.27
CA PRO A 755 -14.41 -17.92 -60.85
C PRO A 755 -13.84 -18.37 -62.21
N GLY A 756 -13.77 -19.69 -62.45
CA GLY A 756 -13.12 -20.26 -63.64
C GLY A 756 -11.58 -20.34 -63.57
N GLY A 757 -10.97 -19.95 -62.44
CA GLY A 757 -9.52 -20.03 -62.23
C GLY A 757 -8.73 -18.88 -62.85
N ASP A 758 -9.40 -17.78 -63.21
CA ASP A 758 -8.69 -16.61 -63.76
C ASP A 758 -7.77 -15.99 -62.69
N THR A 759 -6.53 -15.76 -63.11
CA THR A 759 -5.41 -15.23 -62.34
C THR A 759 -4.65 -14.14 -63.11
N SER A 760 -5.23 -13.64 -64.22
CA SER A 760 -4.58 -12.70 -65.15
C SER A 760 -4.54 -11.24 -64.67
N GLY A 761 -5.08 -10.96 -63.48
CA GLY A 761 -4.98 -9.65 -62.83
C GLY A 761 -3.53 -9.18 -62.66
N THR A 762 -3.29 -7.92 -63.01
CA THR A 762 -1.95 -7.30 -63.01
C THR A 762 -1.47 -6.90 -61.61
N ASN A 763 -2.37 -6.69 -60.64
CA ASN A 763 -2.01 -6.39 -59.25
C ASN A 763 -2.90 -7.15 -58.26
N ARG A 764 -2.46 -8.37 -57.92
CA ARG A 764 -3.16 -9.28 -56.99
C ARG A 764 -2.64 -9.22 -55.54
N ALA A 765 -1.72 -8.29 -55.27
CA ALA A 765 -1.12 -8.11 -53.96
C ALA A 765 -0.97 -6.62 -53.60
N PRO A 766 -2.10 -5.89 -53.42
CA PRO A 766 -2.07 -4.45 -53.21
C PRO A 766 -1.51 -4.06 -51.83
N THR A 767 -0.96 -2.84 -51.77
CA THR A 767 -0.55 -2.21 -50.52
C THR A 767 -1.71 -1.43 -49.90
N TRP A 768 -2.01 -1.71 -48.64
CA TRP A 768 -3.19 -1.27 -47.89
C TRP A 768 -3.45 0.24 -47.85
N ASN A 769 -2.40 1.06 -47.88
CA ASN A 769 -2.46 2.52 -47.78
C ASN A 769 -2.07 3.22 -49.09
N VAL A 770 -2.12 2.51 -50.22
CA VAL A 770 -1.84 3.03 -51.55
C VAL A 770 -3.11 2.92 -52.41
N PRO A 771 -3.48 3.96 -53.18
CA PRO A 771 -4.61 3.88 -54.10
C PRO A 771 -4.49 2.69 -55.06
N PHE A 772 -5.53 1.85 -55.10
CA PHE A 772 -5.52 0.60 -55.87
C PHE A 772 -6.02 0.78 -57.31
N LEU A 773 -7.10 1.56 -57.50
CA LEU A 773 -7.70 1.82 -58.79
C LEU A 773 -7.67 3.31 -59.13
N THR A 774 -7.63 3.60 -60.43
CA THR A 774 -7.77 4.96 -60.93
C THR A 774 -9.22 5.45 -60.81
N PRO A 775 -9.48 6.75 -60.62
CA PRO A 775 -10.84 7.30 -60.54
C PRO A 775 -11.68 7.10 -61.81
N THR A 776 -11.03 6.92 -62.96
CA THR A 776 -11.67 6.65 -64.24
C THR A 776 -11.55 5.16 -64.57
N ILE A 777 -12.66 4.56 -65.02
CA ILE A 777 -12.67 3.16 -65.49
C ILE A 777 -11.81 3.03 -66.75
N SER A 778 -11.20 1.87 -66.97
CA SER A 778 -10.51 1.52 -68.21
C SER A 778 -10.33 0.02 -68.29
N ALA A 779 -9.98 -0.51 -69.46
CA ALA A 779 -9.62 -1.92 -69.59
C ALA A 779 -8.46 -2.32 -68.65
N ALA A 780 -7.47 -1.42 -68.49
CA ALA A 780 -6.38 -1.62 -67.54
C ALA A 780 -6.85 -1.61 -66.08
N ALA A 781 -7.82 -0.76 -65.73
CA ALA A 781 -8.36 -0.70 -64.39
C ALA A 781 -9.10 -1.99 -64.00
N CYS A 782 -9.95 -2.54 -64.89
CA CYS A 782 -10.56 -3.86 -64.69
C CYS A 782 -9.48 -4.96 -64.63
N GLY A 783 -8.48 -4.85 -65.51
CA GLY A 783 -7.25 -5.66 -65.59
C GLY A 783 -6.40 -5.72 -64.32
N THR A 784 -6.69 -4.89 -63.31
CA THR A 784 -5.99 -4.90 -62.02
C THR A 784 -6.32 -6.18 -61.25
N CYS A 785 -7.59 -6.61 -61.27
CA CYS A 785 -8.08 -7.75 -60.49
C CYS A 785 -8.19 -9.03 -61.32
N HIS A 786 -8.74 -8.93 -62.53
CA HIS A 786 -8.98 -10.07 -63.43
C HIS A 786 -8.83 -9.64 -64.89
N GLY A 787 -8.79 -10.57 -65.83
CA GLY A 787 -8.65 -10.24 -67.25
C GLY A 787 -9.88 -9.49 -67.79
N PHE A 788 -9.69 -8.52 -68.68
CA PHE A 788 -10.78 -7.78 -69.32
C PHE A 788 -10.56 -7.62 -70.84
N PRO A 789 -11.12 -8.51 -71.68
CA PRO A 789 -11.86 -9.72 -71.30
C PRO A 789 -10.95 -10.80 -70.70
N PRO A 790 -11.48 -11.78 -69.96
CA PRO A 790 -10.70 -12.93 -69.49
C PRO A 790 -10.01 -13.66 -70.65
N ALA A 791 -8.83 -14.21 -70.38
CA ALA A 791 -8.04 -14.89 -71.41
C ALA A 791 -8.79 -16.11 -71.97
N ALA A 792 -8.74 -16.34 -73.28
CA ALA A 792 -9.40 -17.51 -73.89
C ALA A 792 -8.92 -18.86 -73.29
N ALA A 793 -7.68 -18.89 -72.80
CA ALA A 793 -7.10 -20.04 -72.12
C ALA A 793 -7.83 -20.44 -70.80
N THR A 794 -8.65 -19.56 -70.22
CA THR A 794 -9.48 -19.86 -69.03
C THR A 794 -10.87 -20.40 -69.40
N GLY A 795 -11.13 -20.67 -70.68
CA GLY A 795 -12.43 -21.14 -71.18
C GLY A 795 -13.42 -20.03 -71.52
N HIS A 796 -13.00 -18.77 -71.46
CA HIS A 796 -13.81 -17.61 -71.87
C HIS A 796 -13.75 -17.42 -73.40
N PRO A 797 -14.86 -17.08 -74.09
CA PRO A 797 -14.82 -16.80 -75.53
C PRO A 797 -13.97 -15.56 -75.85
N ALA A 798 -13.24 -15.59 -76.97
CA ALA A 798 -12.48 -14.43 -77.43
C ALA A 798 -13.44 -13.33 -77.92
N VAL A 799 -13.50 -12.20 -77.20
CA VAL A 799 -14.28 -11.01 -77.55
C VAL A 799 -13.37 -9.78 -77.58
N ALA A 800 -13.74 -8.72 -78.29
CA ALA A 800 -12.95 -7.49 -78.39
C ALA A 800 -13.69 -6.30 -77.77
N ILE A 801 -13.02 -5.57 -76.87
CA ILE A 801 -13.56 -4.34 -76.26
C ILE A 801 -13.66 -3.25 -77.35
N PRO A 802 -14.79 -2.50 -77.43
CA PRO A 802 -14.93 -1.42 -78.39
C PRO A 802 -13.81 -0.39 -78.31
N ALA A 803 -13.29 0.01 -79.47
CA ALA A 803 -12.27 1.06 -79.57
C ALA A 803 -12.83 2.39 -79.01
N GLY A 804 -12.08 3.03 -78.12
CA GLY A 804 -12.52 4.26 -77.45
C GLY A 804 -13.25 4.04 -76.12
N PHE A 805 -13.38 2.80 -75.64
CA PHE A 805 -13.87 2.57 -74.28
C PHE A 805 -12.87 3.12 -73.23
N PRO A 806 -13.33 3.88 -72.21
CA PRO A 806 -14.72 4.30 -71.98
C PRO A 806 -15.06 5.71 -72.51
N THR A 807 -14.09 6.46 -73.02
CA THR A 807 -14.21 7.91 -73.25
C THR A 807 -15.08 8.29 -74.45
N SER A 808 -15.08 7.48 -75.50
CA SER A 808 -15.88 7.70 -76.72
C SER A 808 -16.77 6.51 -77.11
N ALA A 809 -16.75 5.42 -76.32
CA ALA A 809 -17.59 4.24 -76.52
C ALA A 809 -18.00 3.59 -75.19
N SER A 810 -19.21 3.00 -75.13
CA SER A 810 -19.65 2.11 -74.06
C SER A 810 -19.23 0.66 -74.34
N ILE A 811 -19.45 -0.24 -73.38
CA ILE A 811 -19.11 -1.67 -73.54
C ILE A 811 -19.94 -2.39 -74.63
N GLY A 812 -21.12 -1.85 -74.96
CA GLY A 812 -21.98 -2.36 -76.03
C GLY A 812 -22.46 -3.80 -75.79
N THR A 813 -22.76 -4.51 -76.88
CA THR A 813 -23.21 -5.92 -76.82
C THR A 813 -22.06 -6.92 -76.66
N THR A 814 -20.80 -6.45 -76.62
CA THR A 814 -19.59 -7.29 -76.50
C THR A 814 -19.62 -8.21 -75.30
N CYS A 815 -20.22 -7.77 -74.18
CA CYS A 815 -20.33 -8.52 -72.94
C CYS A 815 -21.76 -8.98 -72.63
N SER A 816 -22.63 -9.11 -73.65
CA SER A 816 -24.06 -9.46 -73.49
C SER A 816 -24.33 -10.83 -72.86
N CYS A 817 -23.33 -11.72 -72.83
CA CYS A 817 -23.40 -12.98 -72.08
C CYS A 817 -23.41 -12.77 -70.55
N HIS A 818 -23.00 -11.59 -70.08
CA HIS A 818 -22.99 -11.23 -68.66
C HIS A 818 -24.16 -10.30 -68.36
N ALA A 819 -25.24 -10.85 -67.79
CA ALA A 819 -26.45 -10.10 -67.47
C ALA A 819 -26.19 -8.91 -66.53
N ASN A 820 -25.12 -8.98 -65.73
CA ASN A 820 -24.74 -7.91 -64.81
C ASN A 820 -23.92 -6.78 -65.46
N ILE A 821 -23.54 -6.88 -66.73
CA ILE A 821 -22.84 -5.81 -67.45
C ILE A 821 -23.86 -4.96 -68.21
N ASN A 822 -23.90 -3.67 -67.91
CA ASN A 822 -24.74 -2.72 -68.61
C ASN A 822 -24.13 -2.37 -69.98
N PRO A 823 -24.79 -2.64 -71.12
CA PRO A 823 -24.28 -2.30 -72.45
C PRO A 823 -23.99 -0.81 -72.67
N ALA A 824 -24.69 0.07 -71.95
CA ALA A 824 -24.46 1.52 -71.98
C ALA A 824 -23.39 1.99 -70.99
N GLY A 825 -22.83 1.09 -70.17
CA GLY A 825 -21.87 1.41 -69.13
C GLY A 825 -20.54 1.92 -69.68
N ASN A 826 -20.07 3.03 -69.10
CA ASN A 826 -18.77 3.65 -69.39
C ASN A 826 -18.11 4.28 -68.15
N SER A 827 -18.62 3.99 -66.95
CA SER A 827 -18.08 4.44 -65.67
C SER A 827 -18.33 3.38 -64.60
N TYR A 828 -17.56 3.39 -63.51
CA TYR A 828 -17.79 2.43 -62.41
C TYR A 828 -19.21 2.52 -61.83
N ALA A 829 -19.81 3.72 -61.84
CA ALA A 829 -21.17 3.92 -61.35
C ALA A 829 -22.24 3.24 -62.22
N THR A 830 -21.95 2.99 -63.51
CA THR A 830 -22.95 2.57 -64.51
C THR A 830 -22.66 1.22 -65.17
N ILE A 831 -21.44 0.68 -65.02
CA ILE A 831 -21.02 -0.55 -65.73
C ILE A 831 -21.69 -1.82 -65.20
N PHE A 832 -22.03 -1.85 -63.90
CA PHE A 832 -22.75 -2.96 -63.30
C PHE A 832 -24.24 -2.64 -63.13
N VAL A 833 -25.10 -3.57 -63.52
CA VAL A 833 -26.56 -3.48 -63.34
C VAL A 833 -26.93 -3.63 -61.87
N ASP A 834 -26.32 -4.62 -61.21
CA ASP A 834 -26.42 -4.88 -59.78
C ASP A 834 -25.01 -5.05 -59.19
N LYS A 835 -24.63 -4.07 -58.37
CA LYS A 835 -23.32 -4.02 -57.73
C LYS A 835 -23.13 -5.11 -56.68
N SER A 836 -24.21 -5.69 -56.14
CA SER A 836 -24.10 -6.79 -55.17
C SER A 836 -23.56 -8.08 -55.80
N LEU A 837 -23.69 -8.21 -57.12
CA LEU A 837 -23.32 -9.42 -57.86
C LEU A 837 -21.87 -9.42 -58.37
N HIS A 838 -21.16 -8.29 -58.36
CA HIS A 838 -19.84 -8.22 -59.02
C HIS A 838 -18.75 -9.02 -58.30
N ILE A 839 -18.76 -9.04 -56.96
CA ILE A 839 -17.77 -9.74 -56.11
C ILE A 839 -18.42 -10.73 -55.14
N ASN A 840 -19.63 -11.23 -55.47
CA ASN A 840 -20.32 -12.24 -54.67
C ASN A 840 -19.68 -13.65 -54.83
N GLY A 841 -18.75 -13.81 -55.78
CA GLY A 841 -18.07 -15.06 -56.12
C GLY A 841 -18.92 -16.11 -56.79
N THR A 842 -19.96 -15.70 -57.52
CA THR A 842 -20.64 -16.51 -58.52
C THR A 842 -20.44 -15.87 -59.89
N LEU A 843 -20.25 -16.70 -60.91
CA LEU A 843 -20.13 -16.23 -62.29
C LEU A 843 -21.54 -16.08 -62.87
N GLU A 844 -22.00 -14.84 -63.03
CA GLU A 844 -23.31 -14.55 -63.61
C GLU A 844 -23.25 -14.57 -65.13
N VAL A 845 -23.79 -15.62 -65.74
CA VAL A 845 -23.92 -15.78 -67.20
C VAL A 845 -25.39 -15.93 -67.55
N SER A 846 -25.89 -15.16 -68.51
CA SER A 846 -27.25 -15.31 -69.02
C SER A 846 -27.35 -16.59 -69.87
N GLY A 847 -27.85 -17.68 -69.30
CA GLY A 847 -28.19 -18.89 -70.05
C GLY A 847 -29.49 -18.69 -70.85
N GLY A 848 -29.42 -18.62 -72.18
CA GLY A 848 -30.62 -18.45 -73.01
C GLY A 848 -30.44 -18.29 -74.53
N GLY A 849 -29.40 -18.85 -75.15
CA GLY A 849 -29.30 -18.94 -76.61
C GLY A 849 -29.53 -20.38 -77.10
N THR A 850 -30.23 -20.56 -78.21
CA THR A 850 -30.30 -21.85 -78.94
C THR A 850 -28.90 -22.29 -79.37
N CYS A 851 -28.61 -23.61 -79.43
CA CYS A 851 -27.30 -24.16 -79.81
C CYS A 851 -26.73 -23.54 -81.10
N ASP A 852 -27.62 -23.22 -82.05
CA ASP A 852 -27.29 -22.69 -83.37
C ASP A 852 -26.71 -21.26 -83.33
N SER A 853 -26.90 -20.53 -82.23
CA SER A 853 -26.34 -19.19 -82.02
C SER A 853 -24.82 -19.23 -81.88
N CYS A 854 -24.27 -20.37 -81.44
CA CYS A 854 -22.84 -20.58 -81.29
C CYS A 854 -22.28 -21.58 -82.33
N HIS A 855 -23.05 -22.59 -82.76
CA HIS A 855 -22.54 -23.72 -83.57
C HIS A 855 -22.99 -23.77 -85.06
N GLY A 856 -23.96 -22.96 -85.49
CA GLY A 856 -24.46 -22.93 -86.89
C GLY A 856 -25.36 -24.12 -87.30
N TYR A 857 -26.13 -23.96 -88.39
CA TYR A 857 -27.10 -24.96 -88.90
C TYR A 857 -27.19 -25.01 -90.44
N PRO A 858 -27.16 -26.20 -91.08
CA PRO A 858 -26.69 -27.45 -90.49
C PRO A 858 -25.19 -27.35 -90.20
N PRO A 859 -24.65 -28.23 -89.36
CA PRO A 859 -23.25 -28.19 -89.06
C PRO A 859 -22.37 -28.66 -90.22
N ALA A 860 -21.23 -28.01 -90.46
CA ALA A 860 -20.41 -28.19 -91.66
C ALA A 860 -18.92 -28.44 -91.36
N PRO A 861 -18.12 -28.92 -92.33
CA PRO A 861 -16.68 -29.13 -92.14
C PRO A 861 -15.91 -27.86 -91.81
N ALA A 862 -14.70 -28.05 -91.28
CA ALA A 862 -13.77 -26.95 -91.05
C ALA A 862 -13.48 -26.16 -92.33
N GLY A 863 -13.67 -24.84 -92.27
CA GLY A 863 -13.45 -23.93 -93.39
C GLY A 863 -14.61 -23.81 -94.38
N PHE A 864 -15.73 -24.52 -94.18
CA PHE A 864 -16.93 -24.31 -94.99
C PHE A 864 -17.62 -23.00 -94.64
N ILE A 865 -17.95 -22.20 -95.66
CA ILE A 865 -18.71 -20.96 -95.51
C ILE A 865 -19.97 -21.07 -96.35
N GLY A 866 -21.13 -21.01 -95.69
CA GLY A 866 -22.43 -20.95 -96.36
C GLY A 866 -22.54 -19.75 -97.30
N THR A 867 -23.24 -19.91 -98.42
CA THR A 867 -23.50 -18.82 -99.36
C THR A 867 -24.99 -18.45 -99.34
N HIS A 868 -25.33 -17.24 -99.76
CA HIS A 868 -26.71 -16.79 -99.80
C HIS A 868 -27.55 -17.77 -100.65
N ASN A 869 -28.64 -18.31 -100.08
CA ASN A 869 -29.50 -19.41 -100.60
C ASN A 869 -28.94 -20.85 -100.56
N ASN A 870 -27.72 -21.09 -100.06
CA ASN A 870 -27.17 -22.44 -99.88
C ASN A 870 -26.51 -22.58 -98.50
N TRP A 871 -27.20 -23.21 -97.55
CA TRP A 871 -26.72 -23.46 -96.19
C TRP A 871 -26.19 -22.19 -95.51
N SER A 872 -26.93 -21.08 -95.64
CA SER A 872 -26.47 -19.74 -95.28
C SER A 872 -26.12 -19.57 -93.80
N SER A 873 -26.66 -20.42 -92.91
CA SER A 873 -26.37 -20.45 -91.48
C SER A 873 -25.38 -21.53 -91.06
N ALA A 874 -24.83 -22.32 -92.00
CA ALA A 874 -23.90 -23.39 -91.68
C ALA A 874 -22.56 -22.84 -91.21
N ARG A 875 -22.03 -23.42 -90.12
CA ARG A 875 -20.71 -23.09 -89.57
C ARG A 875 -19.97 -24.37 -89.20
N THR A 876 -18.66 -24.22 -89.06
CA THR A 876 -17.79 -25.30 -88.58
C THR A 876 -18.14 -25.68 -87.15
N GLU A 877 -18.19 -26.98 -86.89
CA GLU A 877 -18.20 -27.50 -85.53
C GLU A 877 -16.78 -27.72 -85.03
N ASP A 878 -16.54 -27.39 -83.76
CA ASP A 878 -15.25 -27.57 -83.08
C ASP A 878 -14.94 -29.05 -82.73
N TYR A 879 -15.56 -30.02 -83.43
CA TYR A 879 -15.29 -31.45 -83.23
C TYR A 879 -14.89 -32.17 -84.53
N PRO A 880 -13.87 -33.06 -84.50
CA PRO A 880 -13.40 -33.76 -85.70
C PRO A 880 -14.38 -34.84 -86.20
N GLY A 881 -14.70 -34.84 -87.50
CA GLY A 881 -15.19 -36.03 -88.23
C GLY A 881 -16.69 -36.12 -88.59
N GLY A 882 -17.49 -35.05 -88.46
CA GLY A 882 -18.97 -35.15 -88.54
C GLY A 882 -19.75 -34.27 -89.54
N GLY A 883 -19.14 -33.33 -90.27
CA GLY A 883 -19.89 -32.33 -91.05
C GLY A 883 -19.99 -32.54 -92.58
N GLY A 884 -19.20 -33.43 -93.17
CA GLY A 884 -19.00 -33.52 -94.63
C GLY A 884 -20.25 -33.87 -95.43
N ALA A 885 -21.09 -34.75 -94.88
CA ALA A 885 -22.30 -35.19 -95.57
C ALA A 885 -23.43 -34.15 -95.52
N HIS A 886 -23.45 -33.26 -94.52
CA HIS A 886 -24.51 -32.24 -94.39
C HIS A 886 -24.50 -31.21 -95.52
N ILE A 887 -23.35 -31.00 -96.15
CA ILE A 887 -23.21 -30.07 -97.28
C ILE A 887 -23.45 -30.74 -98.65
N ILE A 888 -24.05 -31.94 -98.66
CA ILE A 888 -24.47 -32.64 -99.86
C ILE A 888 -25.99 -32.48 -100.00
N LEU A 889 -26.47 -31.92 -101.12
CA LEU A 889 -27.88 -31.57 -101.35
C LEU A 889 -28.87 -32.70 -101.06
N ASN A 890 -28.49 -33.95 -101.34
CA ASN A 890 -29.36 -35.11 -101.14
C ASN A 890 -29.41 -35.62 -99.68
N HIS A 891 -28.58 -35.06 -98.79
CA HIS A 891 -28.54 -35.40 -97.37
C HIS A 891 -29.21 -34.31 -96.52
N VAL A 892 -28.88 -33.04 -96.75
CA VAL A 892 -29.56 -31.89 -96.12
C VAL A 892 -29.87 -30.84 -97.19
N SER A 893 -31.08 -30.27 -97.14
CA SER A 893 -31.52 -29.25 -98.08
C SER A 893 -30.60 -28.02 -98.06
N LYS A 894 -30.31 -27.44 -99.22
CA LYS A 894 -29.63 -26.14 -99.35
C LYS A 894 -30.38 -24.99 -98.68
N LEU A 895 -31.69 -25.14 -98.49
CA LEU A 895 -32.54 -24.16 -97.82
C LEU A 895 -32.73 -24.42 -96.33
N ALA A 896 -32.04 -25.44 -95.79
CA ALA A 896 -32.13 -25.80 -94.39
C ALA A 896 -31.75 -24.60 -93.51
N ASN A 897 -32.65 -24.26 -92.59
CA ASN A 897 -32.51 -23.13 -91.68
C ASN A 897 -32.85 -23.56 -90.24
N PRO A 898 -32.34 -22.83 -89.22
CA PRO A 898 -32.55 -23.18 -87.81
C PRO A 898 -34.02 -23.33 -87.41
N GLY A 899 -34.95 -22.64 -88.10
CA GLY A 899 -36.39 -22.70 -87.82
C GLY A 899 -37.04 -24.05 -88.13
N GLU A 900 -36.37 -24.92 -88.91
CA GLU A 900 -36.86 -26.27 -89.25
C GLU A 900 -36.50 -27.32 -88.17
N GLY A 901 -35.77 -26.93 -87.13
CA GLY A 901 -35.33 -27.81 -86.04
C GLY A 901 -34.56 -29.02 -86.56
N PHE A 902 -34.71 -30.19 -85.93
CA PHE A 902 -34.01 -31.42 -86.35
C PHE A 902 -34.69 -32.18 -87.49
N ALA A 903 -35.75 -31.64 -88.12
CA ALA A 903 -36.52 -32.35 -89.13
C ALA A 903 -35.66 -32.84 -90.32
N ASN A 904 -34.68 -32.05 -90.76
CA ASN A 904 -33.74 -32.44 -91.81
C ASN A 904 -32.75 -33.55 -91.39
N CYS A 905 -32.50 -33.68 -90.09
CA CYS A 905 -31.45 -34.54 -89.53
C CYS A 905 -32.02 -35.88 -89.01
N ASN A 906 -33.32 -35.93 -88.69
CA ASN A 906 -33.98 -37.08 -88.03
C ASN A 906 -34.00 -38.37 -88.86
N LYS A 907 -33.69 -38.31 -90.16
CA LYS A 907 -33.52 -39.51 -91.00
C LYS A 907 -32.27 -40.31 -90.58
N CYS A 908 -31.28 -39.63 -90.02
CA CYS A 908 -29.97 -40.17 -89.67
C CYS A 908 -29.64 -40.02 -88.18
N HIS A 909 -30.31 -39.14 -87.44
CA HIS A 909 -30.02 -38.84 -86.04
C HIS A 909 -31.26 -38.96 -85.13
N ASN A 910 -31.04 -39.18 -83.83
CA ASN A 910 -32.12 -39.16 -82.84
C ASN A 910 -32.25 -37.76 -82.19
N PRO A 911 -33.44 -37.14 -82.14
CA PRO A 911 -33.65 -35.88 -81.42
C PRO A 911 -33.23 -35.91 -79.95
N ALA A 912 -33.36 -37.08 -79.28
CA ALA A 912 -33.02 -37.23 -77.87
C ALA A 912 -31.51 -37.03 -77.58
N ASP A 913 -30.67 -37.15 -78.60
CA ASP A 913 -29.21 -37.02 -78.50
C ASP A 913 -28.73 -35.55 -78.50
N HIS A 914 -29.65 -34.58 -78.65
CA HIS A 914 -29.34 -33.14 -78.80
C HIS A 914 -29.78 -32.29 -77.58
N GLN A 915 -29.51 -32.78 -76.37
CA GLN A 915 -29.82 -32.07 -75.11
C GLN A 915 -28.66 -31.19 -74.62
N MET A 916 -28.95 -29.99 -74.12
CA MET A 916 -27.96 -29.11 -73.47
C MET A 916 -27.63 -29.61 -72.05
N SER A 917 -26.34 -29.73 -71.71
CA SER A 917 -25.88 -30.11 -70.36
C SER A 917 -24.89 -29.07 -69.81
N PRO A 918 -24.98 -28.70 -68.51
CA PRO A 918 -24.10 -27.71 -67.87
C PRO A 918 -22.70 -28.24 -67.49
N ILE A 919 -22.37 -29.51 -67.79
CA ILE A 919 -21.08 -30.14 -67.51
C ILE A 919 -20.34 -30.35 -68.83
N SER A 920 -19.03 -30.03 -68.87
CA SER A 920 -18.09 -30.17 -70.00
C SER A 920 -18.61 -31.14 -71.07
N PHE A 921 -19.13 -30.55 -72.14
CA PHE A 921 -19.73 -31.29 -73.24
C PHE A 921 -18.61 -32.04 -73.97
N SER A 922 -18.70 -33.37 -74.05
CA SER A 922 -17.93 -34.19 -75.00
C SER A 922 -18.86 -34.54 -76.16
N PRO A 923 -18.91 -33.72 -77.24
CA PRO A 923 -19.82 -33.93 -78.38
C PRO A 923 -19.70 -35.33 -78.97
N SER A 924 -18.48 -35.86 -78.90
CA SER A 924 -18.04 -37.17 -79.37
C SER A 924 -18.80 -38.36 -78.78
N ARG A 925 -19.47 -38.24 -77.63
CA ARG A 925 -20.17 -39.38 -77.01
C ARG A 925 -21.68 -39.33 -77.14
N ASN A 926 -22.23 -38.16 -77.45
CA ASN A 926 -23.66 -37.89 -77.28
C ASN A 926 -24.43 -37.82 -78.59
N ILE A 927 -23.85 -37.35 -79.70
CA ILE A 927 -24.53 -37.31 -81.00
C ILE A 927 -24.33 -38.65 -81.72
N ARG A 928 -25.41 -39.39 -81.97
CA ARG A 928 -25.36 -40.71 -82.61
C ARG A 928 -26.02 -40.67 -83.97
N VAL A 929 -25.37 -41.27 -84.96
CA VAL A 929 -26.02 -41.64 -86.22
C VAL A 929 -26.80 -42.92 -85.96
N ASN A 930 -28.12 -42.82 -86.02
CA ASN A 930 -29.05 -43.94 -85.99
C ASN A 930 -29.89 -43.89 -87.27
N VAL A 931 -29.49 -44.68 -88.26
CA VAL A 931 -30.22 -44.74 -89.53
C VAL A 931 -31.62 -45.29 -89.27
N ASN A 932 -32.64 -44.52 -89.65
CA ASN A 932 -34.02 -44.95 -89.53
C ASN A 932 -34.25 -46.19 -90.42
N GLN A 933 -34.67 -47.29 -89.79
CA GLN A 933 -34.87 -48.59 -90.42
C GLN A 933 -36.02 -48.62 -91.44
N ASP A 934 -36.91 -47.62 -91.40
CA ASP A 934 -37.98 -47.45 -92.38
C ASP A 934 -37.45 -47.21 -93.80
N PHE A 935 -36.21 -46.72 -93.92
CA PHE A 935 -35.55 -46.47 -95.20
C PHE A 935 -34.73 -47.65 -95.72
N ARG A 936 -34.94 -48.88 -95.23
CA ARG A 936 -34.21 -50.06 -95.71
C ARG A 936 -34.60 -50.44 -97.14
N PHE A 937 -33.61 -50.79 -97.98
CA PHE A 937 -33.87 -51.22 -99.37
C PHE A 937 -34.42 -52.64 -99.43
N ALA A 938 -33.76 -53.61 -98.77
CA ALA A 938 -34.26 -54.97 -98.63
C ALA A 938 -34.90 -55.14 -97.25
N ALA A 939 -36.21 -55.40 -97.20
CA ALA A 939 -36.95 -55.51 -95.93
C ALA A 939 -36.42 -56.59 -94.98
N ALA A 940 -35.78 -57.64 -95.52
CA ALA A 940 -35.20 -58.75 -94.76
C ALA A 940 -33.83 -58.44 -94.12
N LYS A 941 -33.23 -57.28 -94.41
CA LYS A 941 -31.94 -56.85 -93.84
C LYS A 941 -32.13 -55.49 -93.15
N LEU A 942 -31.41 -55.26 -92.04
CA LEU A 942 -31.41 -53.95 -91.38
C LEU A 942 -30.61 -52.94 -92.22
N ALA A 943 -31.01 -51.67 -92.17
CA ALA A 943 -30.20 -50.56 -92.65
C ALA A 943 -28.98 -50.43 -91.73
N GLY A 944 -27.79 -50.56 -92.30
CA GLY A 944 -26.54 -50.61 -91.55
C GLY A 944 -25.76 -49.31 -91.64
N TYR A 945 -25.20 -48.87 -90.52
CA TYR A 945 -24.16 -47.84 -90.46
C TYR A 945 -22.98 -48.38 -89.66
N THR A 946 -21.81 -48.45 -90.29
CA THR A 946 -20.58 -48.93 -89.66
C THR A 946 -19.70 -47.73 -89.30
N SER A 947 -20.07 -46.96 -88.28
CA SER A 947 -19.06 -46.23 -87.50
C SER A 947 -18.68 -47.08 -86.29
N ASN A 948 -17.46 -46.89 -85.79
CA ASN A 948 -17.02 -47.48 -84.52
C ASN A 948 -17.89 -46.92 -83.38
N ARG A 949 -19.05 -47.52 -83.16
CA ARG A 949 -19.83 -47.34 -81.94
C ARG A 949 -19.02 -48.01 -80.83
N LEU A 950 -18.60 -47.24 -79.82
CA LEU A 950 -19.48 -46.74 -78.76
C LEU A 950 -18.73 -46.25 -77.50
N ASP A 951 -17.39 -46.24 -77.50
CA ASP A 951 -16.59 -46.05 -76.28
C ASP A 951 -15.15 -45.53 -76.53
N GLY A 952 -14.76 -45.25 -77.78
CA GLY A 952 -13.41 -44.79 -78.14
C GLY A 952 -13.29 -43.27 -78.37
N ALA A 953 -12.13 -42.70 -78.01
CA ALA A 953 -11.84 -41.26 -78.08
C ALA A 953 -11.54 -40.69 -79.49
N ALA A 954 -11.61 -41.51 -80.55
CA ALA A 954 -11.33 -41.08 -81.93
C ALA A 954 -12.48 -41.49 -82.86
N HIS A 955 -13.20 -40.50 -83.37
CA HIS A 955 -14.28 -40.69 -84.35
C HIS A 955 -13.71 -41.08 -85.70
N GLN A 956 -14.02 -42.29 -86.16
CA GLN A 956 -13.73 -42.72 -87.53
C GLN A 956 -15.05 -42.73 -88.31
N THR A 957 -15.05 -42.08 -89.45
CA THR A 957 -16.20 -41.94 -90.35
C THR A 957 -16.72 -43.31 -90.81
N GLY A 958 -18.04 -43.48 -90.78
CA GLY A 958 -18.68 -44.75 -91.09
C GLY A 958 -19.15 -44.90 -92.53
N THR A 959 -19.59 -46.10 -92.92
CA THR A 959 -20.25 -46.37 -94.20
C THR A 959 -21.70 -46.79 -93.97
N CYS A 960 -22.59 -46.36 -94.86
CA CYS A 960 -24.00 -46.74 -94.85
C CYS A 960 -24.23 -47.89 -95.83
N SER A 961 -25.13 -48.83 -95.52
CA SER A 961 -25.49 -49.92 -96.43
C SER A 961 -26.93 -50.37 -96.25
N ASN A 962 -27.54 -50.93 -97.32
CA ASN A 962 -28.92 -51.42 -97.34
C ASN A 962 -29.97 -50.34 -97.02
N ILE A 963 -29.75 -49.11 -97.49
CA ILE A 963 -30.68 -47.99 -97.39
C ILE A 963 -31.24 -47.72 -98.80
N SER A 964 -32.49 -47.26 -98.92
CA SER A 964 -33.15 -46.96 -100.20
C SER A 964 -32.34 -46.01 -101.09
N CYS A 965 -31.53 -45.14 -100.48
CA CYS A 965 -30.62 -44.23 -101.18
C CYS A 965 -29.22 -44.84 -101.44
N HIS A 966 -28.84 -45.90 -100.70
CA HIS A 966 -27.53 -46.55 -100.75
C HIS A 966 -27.68 -48.08 -100.67
N MET A 967 -27.83 -48.74 -101.83
CA MET A 967 -28.07 -50.18 -101.93
C MET A 967 -26.85 -51.03 -101.49
N GLY A 968 -25.63 -50.53 -101.67
CA GLY A 968 -24.38 -51.13 -101.20
C GLY A 968 -23.66 -50.26 -100.14
N ALA A 969 -22.51 -50.71 -99.64
CA ALA A 969 -21.70 -49.92 -98.71
C ALA A 969 -21.20 -48.63 -99.38
N THR A 970 -21.47 -47.48 -98.76
CA THR A 970 -20.97 -46.17 -99.24
C THR A 970 -19.47 -46.02 -98.99
N PRO A 971 -18.79 -45.07 -99.67
CA PRO A 971 -17.54 -44.51 -99.15
C PRO A 971 -17.72 -43.99 -97.71
N LYS A 972 -16.59 -43.78 -97.02
CA LYS A 972 -16.59 -43.12 -95.71
C LYS A 972 -17.08 -41.68 -95.84
N TRP A 973 -17.77 -41.20 -94.81
CA TRP A 973 -18.49 -39.91 -94.84
C TRP A 973 -17.60 -38.66 -94.65
N ASP A 974 -16.28 -38.82 -94.51
CA ASP A 974 -15.28 -37.75 -94.61
C ASP A 974 -14.31 -38.10 -95.76
N PRO A 975 -14.29 -37.34 -96.87
CA PRO A 975 -13.41 -37.61 -98.00
C PRO A 975 -11.95 -37.18 -97.78
N ASN A 976 -11.63 -36.49 -96.68
CA ASN A 976 -10.25 -36.09 -96.35
C ASN A 976 -9.51 -37.11 -95.46
N HIS A 977 -10.09 -38.31 -95.24
CA HIS A 977 -9.46 -39.46 -94.58
C HIS A 977 -9.77 -40.80 -95.24
#